data_AF-A0A915PQL3-F1
#
_entry.id   AF-A0A915PQL3-F1
#
_cell.length_a   1.000
_cell.length_b   1.000
_cell.length_c   1.000
_cell.angle_alpha   90.00
_cell.angle_beta   90.00
_cell.angle_gamma   90.00
#
_symmetry.space_group_name_H-M   'P 1'
#
loop_
_entity.id
_entity.type
_entity.pdbx_description
1 polymer ?
#
loop_
_entity_poly.entity_id
_entity_poly.type
_entity_poly.pdbx_seq_one_letter_code
_entity_poly.pdbx_strand_id
1 'polypeptide(L)'
;MDSSNDGPTDVLGTNAKWIENEGTNQSDVIDDKLSSCKLLSESLILKALSRMETEECRAKARDIVCNINRETPDSLPNTCPKYNEGLRGQYVGCFKDSLNSRLLNGHLYKFKNNSPSYCVNMCLRAGYSFAGIEYREECFCGDTLTDAVSLPDVSCKYYHCDNDSLFCGGYNAAAIYRTGVVEKPLLLINYTEPDDSVANVQILFLLQLNGRNIRQVNRLLRIIYSPKHYYIIHVDSRQHYLFEEMKQLVATVHSAGFSNIYLMEKRYATIWAGAALLSMVLEVLRTALYSLNWVSWDFMLNLSESNFPLLSMAELEFHLANNKGRIFLGNHGYDTARFIQKQGLEYVFMQCENRMWLLMKRTKFPKSIRLDGGSDWVVISRDFAEYALSDDDLPKNSRHFFTNVLLPVETFFHTLAANSKFCTQVVKGNLHLTNWKRRQGCRCAGLKKIVDWCGCSPLVFRYSDISRYSVEAVKNRVVFFGRKFDPMISQRAIAVAEAQALRFTNSFAGSSHPSFNKSWINVYLSPVDQSVLLESFAHTLLPYQKSRNCKFGNLLSVIAYKEDDEAHIQNVYRSSYLCENNKMEFIQVLVESINQVELMGINVDGYELQDLQIGAELDLKEEIFRKYHGVLSEEDMIYAKLQWRRIDSLPTSVHRNYTSPQVVVEWKGPSGFLIKRTKVNSYDSIYGGQYTQLFSNETAPGEWTVEIIHMDSANSSTVVGSLKFAIFSTADENIDSSIISKYFRSIGFCWEAKFNDLPNCLETPWSASFLDLKSQLFL
;
A
#
# COMPACT_ATOMS: atom_id res chain seq x y z
N MET A 1 13.50 -1.74 28.15
CA MET A 1 14.93 -2.09 28.04
C MET A 1 14.98 -3.55 27.68
N ASP A 2 15.32 -3.84 26.43
CA ASP A 2 15.96 -5.10 26.03
C ASP A 2 16.54 -4.85 24.64
N SER A 3 17.85 -4.70 24.64
CA SER A 3 18.72 -4.49 23.48
C SER A 3 19.34 -5.83 23.13
N SER A 4 18.91 -6.45 22.03
CA SER A 4 19.63 -7.58 21.43
C SER A 4 20.08 -7.17 20.03
N ASN A 5 21.39 -6.93 19.93
CA ASN A 5 22.16 -6.91 18.69
C ASN A 5 21.99 -8.23 17.95
N ASP A 6 21.60 -8.18 16.67
CA ASP A 6 21.96 -9.18 15.68
C ASP A 6 22.09 -8.47 14.33
N GLY A 7 23.31 -8.47 13.80
CA GLY A 7 23.63 -7.92 12.48
C GLY A 7 23.08 -8.80 11.36
N PRO A 8 22.74 -8.25 10.19
CA PRO A 8 22.36 -9.07 9.05
C PRO A 8 23.63 -9.72 8.47
N THR A 9 23.73 -11.04 8.59
CA THR A 9 24.72 -11.84 7.88
C THR A 9 24.43 -11.81 6.37
N ASP A 10 25.43 -11.38 5.62
CA ASP A 10 25.56 -11.53 4.17
C ASP A 10 25.35 -12.98 3.73
N VAL A 11 24.41 -13.21 2.81
CA VAL A 11 24.39 -14.40 1.96
C VAL A 11 24.08 -13.94 0.52
N LEU A 12 25.10 -13.40 -0.14
CA LEU A 12 25.18 -13.33 -1.60
C LEU A 12 26.02 -14.53 -2.05
N GLY A 13 25.36 -15.54 -2.59
CA GLY A 13 26.06 -16.65 -3.22
C GLY A 13 25.13 -17.45 -4.11
N THR A 14 25.18 -17.20 -5.41
CA THR A 14 25.03 -18.23 -6.44
C THR A 14 25.63 -17.73 -7.75
N ASN A 15 26.68 -18.44 -8.19
CA ASN A 15 27.19 -18.44 -9.56
C ASN A 15 26.07 -18.80 -10.55
N ALA A 16 25.90 -18.00 -11.59
CA ALA A 16 25.22 -18.42 -12.81
C ALA A 16 26.02 -17.90 -14.01
N LYS A 17 26.79 -18.80 -14.63
CA LYS A 17 27.33 -18.60 -15.98
C LYS A 17 26.16 -18.66 -16.95
N TRP A 18 25.95 -17.62 -17.75
CA TRP A 18 25.06 -17.64 -18.90
C TRP A 18 25.87 -17.46 -20.18
N ILE A 19 25.60 -18.35 -21.12
CA ILE A 19 26.24 -18.52 -22.43
C ILE A 19 25.86 -17.35 -23.34
N GLU A 20 26.87 -16.77 -23.99
CA GLU A 20 26.74 -15.79 -25.06
C GLU A 20 26.07 -16.43 -26.29
N ASN A 21 25.08 -15.75 -26.88
CA ASN A 21 24.70 -15.96 -28.27
C ASN A 21 24.54 -14.59 -28.94
N GLU A 22 25.30 -14.41 -30.02
CA GLU A 22 25.42 -13.21 -30.83
C GLU A 22 24.27 -13.06 -31.85
N GLY A 23 24.03 -11.80 -32.27
CA GLY A 23 23.35 -11.39 -33.50
C GLY A 23 21.87 -11.04 -33.33
N THR A 24 21.33 -9.90 -33.78
CA THR A 24 21.71 -9.03 -34.90
C THR A 24 21.22 -7.58 -34.72
N ASN A 25 21.92 -6.66 -35.38
CA ASN A 25 21.74 -5.20 -35.42
C ASN A 25 20.38 -4.74 -35.97
N GLN A 26 19.83 -3.69 -35.35
CA GLN A 26 19.13 -2.61 -36.06
C GLN A 26 19.22 -1.29 -35.27
N SER A 27 20.16 -0.45 -35.70
CA SER A 27 20.20 1.00 -35.53
C SER A 27 19.21 1.61 -36.57
N ASP A 28 18.60 2.78 -36.46
CA ASP A 28 18.99 4.08 -35.94
C ASP A 28 17.73 4.95 -35.76
N VAL A 29 17.63 5.71 -34.66
CA VAL A 29 17.58 7.18 -34.59
C VAL A 29 17.73 7.52 -33.11
N ILE A 30 18.97 7.71 -32.64
CA ILE A 30 19.25 8.27 -31.31
C ILE A 30 19.95 9.60 -31.54
N ASP A 31 19.33 10.68 -31.04
CA ASP A 31 19.84 12.05 -31.05
C ASP A 31 21.27 12.12 -30.48
N ASP A 32 22.15 12.82 -31.19
CA ASP A 32 23.62 12.87 -31.02
C ASP A 32 24.09 13.34 -29.62
N LYS A 33 23.16 13.81 -28.77
CA LYS A 33 23.41 14.19 -27.38
C LYS A 33 23.59 13.01 -26.42
N LEU A 34 23.05 11.83 -26.73
CA LEU A 34 23.04 10.70 -25.79
C LEU A 34 24.39 9.95 -25.72
N SER A 35 25.24 10.10 -26.74
CA SER A 35 26.53 9.40 -26.88
C SER A 35 27.61 9.82 -25.86
N SER A 36 27.41 10.93 -25.13
CA SER A 36 28.42 11.51 -24.22
C SER A 36 28.13 11.31 -22.72
N CYS A 37 27.01 10.68 -22.36
CA CYS A 37 26.54 10.59 -20.99
C CYS A 37 27.17 9.41 -20.22
N LYS A 38 28.27 9.66 -19.50
CA LYS A 38 29.01 8.63 -18.73
C LYS A 38 28.16 7.87 -17.71
N LEU A 39 27.11 8.48 -17.15
CA LEU A 39 26.22 7.89 -16.14
C LEU A 39 25.40 6.70 -16.66
N LEU A 40 25.23 6.58 -17.99
CA LEU A 40 24.54 5.43 -18.60
C LEU A 40 25.32 4.11 -18.48
N SER A 41 26.60 4.17 -18.09
CA SER A 41 27.42 2.97 -17.83
C SER A 41 27.21 2.36 -16.44
N GLU A 42 26.41 3.00 -15.57
CA GLU A 42 26.16 2.49 -14.21
C GLU A 42 25.28 1.22 -14.20
N SER A 43 25.57 0.31 -13.27
CA SER A 43 24.90 -0.99 -13.22
C SER A 43 23.39 -0.94 -12.97
N LEU A 44 22.87 0.09 -12.26
CA LEU A 44 21.45 0.21 -11.95
C LEU A 44 20.63 0.54 -13.20
N ILE A 45 21.05 1.55 -13.97
CA ILE A 45 20.35 1.95 -15.19
C ILE A 45 20.38 0.84 -16.24
N LEU A 46 21.51 0.14 -16.42
CA LEU A 46 21.59 -0.99 -17.36
C LEU A 46 20.60 -2.11 -17.00
N LYS A 47 20.47 -2.45 -15.71
CA LYS A 47 19.49 -3.43 -15.22
C LYS A 47 18.05 -2.96 -15.33
N ALA A 48 17.80 -1.65 -15.27
CA ALA A 48 16.46 -1.08 -15.48
C ALA A 48 16.09 -1.15 -16.96
N LEU A 49 16.97 -0.67 -17.85
CA LEU A 49 16.75 -0.66 -19.30
C LEU A 49 16.52 -2.06 -19.88
N SER A 50 17.21 -3.09 -19.38
CA SER A 50 17.05 -4.47 -19.87
C SER A 50 15.70 -5.10 -19.52
N ARG A 51 14.96 -4.52 -18.57
CA ARG A 51 13.65 -5.01 -18.12
C ARG A 51 12.48 -4.16 -18.59
N MET A 52 12.73 -2.94 -19.05
CA MET A 52 11.70 -2.06 -19.61
C MET A 52 11.18 -2.63 -20.92
N GLU A 53 9.88 -2.55 -21.14
CA GLU A 53 9.20 -3.19 -22.27
C GLU A 53 9.31 -2.33 -23.54
N THR A 54 9.07 -1.03 -23.40
CA THR A 54 8.91 -0.06 -24.50
C THR A 54 10.13 0.84 -24.68
N GLU A 55 10.38 1.28 -25.92
CA GLU A 55 11.46 2.22 -26.21
C GLU A 55 11.18 3.62 -25.67
N GLU A 56 9.91 4.04 -25.61
CA GLU A 56 9.52 5.30 -24.98
C GLU A 56 10.00 5.36 -23.52
N CYS A 57 9.80 4.26 -22.78
CA CYS A 57 10.25 4.15 -21.40
C CYS A 57 11.77 4.18 -21.27
N ARG A 58 12.48 3.45 -22.15
CA ARG A 58 13.94 3.45 -22.19
C ARG A 58 14.50 4.81 -22.54
N ALA A 59 13.93 5.52 -23.51
CA ALA A 59 14.32 6.87 -23.88
C ALA A 59 14.15 7.85 -22.71
N LYS A 60 12.99 7.82 -22.04
CA LYS A 60 12.71 8.63 -20.85
C LYS A 60 13.70 8.37 -19.71
N ALA A 61 14.07 7.11 -19.47
CA ALA A 61 15.04 6.75 -18.45
C ALA A 61 16.43 7.31 -18.75
N ARG A 62 16.88 7.22 -20.01
CA ARG A 62 18.18 7.76 -20.44
C ARG A 62 18.21 9.28 -20.33
N ASP A 63 17.14 9.96 -20.74
CA ASP A 63 17.01 11.41 -20.64
C ASP A 63 17.12 11.90 -19.19
N ILE A 64 16.36 11.27 -18.27
CA ILE A 64 16.42 11.60 -16.83
C ILE A 64 17.85 11.42 -16.30
N VAL A 65 18.49 10.26 -16.52
CA VAL A 65 19.84 10.00 -15.99
C VAL A 65 20.86 11.03 -16.48
N CYS A 66 20.75 11.46 -17.73
CA CYS A 66 21.71 12.40 -18.32
C CYS A 66 21.48 13.86 -17.92
N ASN A 67 20.24 14.24 -17.61
CA ASN A 67 19.90 15.62 -17.26
C ASN A 67 19.76 15.86 -15.74
N ILE A 68 19.57 14.82 -14.92
CA ILE A 68 19.20 14.96 -13.49
C ILE A 68 20.15 15.86 -12.68
N ASN A 69 21.45 15.85 -12.97
CA ASN A 69 22.43 16.69 -12.26
C ASN A 69 22.35 18.17 -12.66
N ARG A 70 21.95 18.46 -13.90
CA ARG A 70 21.71 19.82 -14.38
C ARG A 70 20.38 20.35 -13.83
N GLU A 71 19.40 19.48 -13.75
CA GLU A 71 18.03 19.78 -13.29
C GLU A 71 17.93 19.89 -11.75
N THR A 72 18.74 19.14 -11.01
CA THR A 72 18.77 19.23 -9.55
C THR A 72 19.42 20.56 -9.13
N PRO A 73 18.71 21.43 -8.37
CA PRO A 73 19.27 22.70 -7.91
C PRO A 73 20.42 22.46 -6.91
N ASP A 74 21.40 23.37 -6.89
CA ASP A 74 22.54 23.28 -5.97
C ASP A 74 22.12 23.45 -4.50
N SER A 75 21.10 24.27 -4.26
CA SER A 75 20.55 24.56 -2.93
C SER A 75 19.06 24.84 -3.04
N LEU A 76 18.33 24.54 -1.97
CA LEU A 76 16.95 24.97 -1.80
C LEU A 76 16.88 26.00 -0.67
N PRO A 77 16.05 27.06 -0.77
CA PRO A 77 15.96 28.04 0.29
C PRO A 77 15.23 27.46 1.49
N ASN A 78 15.67 27.84 2.69
CA ASN A 78 15.01 27.51 3.94
C ASN A 78 14.54 28.81 4.62
N THR A 79 13.22 28.98 4.70
CA THR A 79 12.56 30.16 5.27
C THR A 79 11.94 29.87 6.64
N CYS A 80 12.25 28.73 7.25
CA CYS A 80 11.79 28.41 8.58
C CYS A 80 12.42 29.37 9.60
N PRO A 81 11.63 30.06 10.47
CA PRO A 81 12.16 30.94 11.51
C PRO A 81 13.03 30.23 12.57
N LYS A 82 13.04 28.89 12.59
CA LYS A 82 13.89 28.07 13.46
C LYS A 82 15.15 27.55 12.75
N TYR A 83 15.48 28.12 11.59
CA TYR A 83 16.70 27.89 10.85
C TYR A 83 17.47 29.20 10.66
N ASN A 84 18.79 29.15 10.80
CA ASN A 84 19.69 30.27 10.57
C ASN A 84 20.87 29.82 9.72
N GLU A 85 20.84 30.20 8.44
CA GLU A 85 21.90 29.90 7.46
C GLU A 85 23.27 30.44 7.90
N GLY A 86 23.33 31.58 8.60
CA GLY A 86 24.57 32.17 9.09
C GLY A 86 25.28 31.35 10.16
N LEU A 87 24.59 30.39 10.80
CA LEU A 87 25.21 29.45 11.73
C LEU A 87 25.71 28.18 11.03
N ARG A 88 25.32 27.90 9.78
CA ARG A 88 25.66 26.65 9.11
C ARG A 88 27.16 26.56 8.85
N GLY A 89 27.78 25.48 9.33
CA GLY A 89 29.22 25.25 9.22
C GLY A 89 30.05 26.05 10.21
N GLN A 90 29.43 26.81 11.13
CA GLN A 90 30.16 27.51 12.19
C GLN A 90 30.82 26.49 13.13
N TYR A 91 32.14 26.58 13.27
CA TYR A 91 32.89 25.78 14.24
C TYR A 91 32.53 26.20 15.66
N VAL A 92 32.17 25.22 16.48
CA VAL A 92 31.79 25.41 17.89
C VAL A 92 32.98 25.18 18.81
N GLY A 93 33.82 24.19 18.51
CA GLY A 93 34.99 23.85 19.31
C GLY A 93 35.38 22.38 19.18
N CYS A 94 36.49 22.03 19.83
CA CYS A 94 36.96 20.67 19.97
C CYS A 94 36.50 20.08 21.30
N PHE A 95 35.90 18.89 21.27
CA PHE A 95 35.35 18.26 22.47
C PHE A 95 35.74 16.80 22.56
N LYS A 96 35.86 16.30 23.79
CA LYS A 96 36.13 14.89 24.05
C LYS A 96 34.92 14.04 23.66
N ASP A 97 35.17 12.95 22.93
CA ASP A 97 34.18 11.90 22.64
C ASP A 97 34.65 10.54 23.22
N SER A 98 33.72 9.60 23.40
CA SER A 98 34.08 8.24 23.79
C SER A 98 32.99 7.22 23.44
N LEU A 99 33.38 5.96 23.25
CA LEU A 99 32.43 4.87 22.98
C LEU A 99 31.38 4.67 24.08
N ASN A 100 31.76 4.89 25.35
CA ASN A 100 30.87 4.68 26.50
C ASN A 100 29.98 5.90 26.79
N SER A 101 30.33 7.07 26.26
CA SER A 101 29.61 8.32 26.45
C SER A 101 29.80 9.17 25.20
N ARG A 102 28.94 8.93 24.21
CA ARG A 102 28.97 9.66 22.94
C ARG A 102 28.46 11.09 23.16
N LEU A 103 29.23 12.05 22.66
CA LEU A 103 28.95 13.48 22.72
C LEU A 103 27.68 13.84 21.94
N LEU A 104 27.54 13.27 20.74
CA LEU A 104 26.38 13.39 19.85
C LEU A 104 25.69 12.04 19.68
N ASN A 105 24.45 11.95 20.19
CA ASN A 105 23.69 10.70 20.32
C ASN A 105 22.62 10.48 19.22
N GLY A 106 22.65 11.23 18.12
CA GLY A 106 21.64 11.17 17.05
C GLY A 106 21.90 10.07 16.03
N HIS A 107 22.80 10.34 15.08
CA HIS A 107 23.16 9.38 14.03
C HIS A 107 24.68 9.40 13.77
N LEU A 108 25.24 8.24 13.43
CA LEU A 108 26.62 8.11 12.97
C LEU A 108 26.64 7.69 11.51
N TYR A 109 27.18 8.56 10.66
CA TYR A 109 27.57 8.20 9.31
C TYR A 109 29.05 7.83 9.25
N LYS A 110 29.37 6.83 8.41
CA LYS A 110 30.75 6.51 8.03
C LYS A 110 30.93 6.75 6.55
N PHE A 111 31.78 7.69 6.19
CA PHE A 111 31.99 8.11 4.81
C PHE A 111 33.37 7.73 4.33
N LYS A 112 33.45 7.13 3.14
CA LYS A 112 34.73 6.90 2.48
C LYS A 112 35.49 8.21 2.24
N ASN A 113 34.77 9.26 1.84
CA ASN A 113 35.32 10.60 1.65
C ASN A 113 34.55 11.60 2.52
N ASN A 114 35.21 12.17 3.53
CA ASN A 114 34.55 13.05 4.51
C ASN A 114 35.13 14.48 4.48
N SER A 115 34.34 15.45 4.96
CA SER A 115 34.80 16.82 5.23
C SER A 115 33.85 17.53 6.19
N PRO A 116 34.29 18.61 6.90
CA PRO A 116 33.44 19.51 7.67
C PRO A 116 32.13 19.87 6.96
N SER A 117 32.24 20.36 5.72
CA SER A 117 31.08 20.76 4.94
C SER A 117 30.14 19.60 4.60
N TYR A 118 30.68 18.41 4.31
CA TYR A 118 29.89 17.26 3.94
C TYR A 118 29.12 16.71 5.15
N CYS A 119 29.79 16.55 6.28
CA CYS A 119 29.14 16.10 7.52
C CYS A 119 28.05 17.08 7.98
N VAL A 120 28.33 18.39 7.97
CA VAL A 120 27.34 19.44 8.30
C VAL A 120 26.09 19.33 7.41
N ASN A 121 26.27 19.14 6.11
CA ASN A 121 25.13 19.00 5.18
C ASN A 121 24.35 17.71 5.41
N MET A 122 25.01 16.61 5.74
CA MET A 122 24.33 15.34 6.02
C MET A 122 23.52 15.41 7.31
N CYS A 123 24.09 15.98 8.38
CA CYS A 123 23.36 16.20 9.63
C CYS A 123 22.21 17.20 9.46
N LEU A 124 22.38 18.28 8.67
CA LEU A 124 21.31 19.21 8.32
C LEU A 124 20.17 18.51 7.57
N ARG A 125 20.48 17.66 6.59
CA ARG A 125 19.46 16.89 5.85
C ARG A 125 18.65 15.99 6.76
N ALA A 126 19.27 15.38 7.77
CA ALA A 126 18.58 14.63 8.80
C ALA A 126 17.96 15.52 9.90
N GLY A 127 18.08 16.84 9.78
CA GLY A 127 17.47 17.85 10.64
C GLY A 127 18.22 18.12 11.95
N TYR A 128 19.37 17.52 12.21
CA TYR A 128 20.10 17.68 13.48
C TYR A 128 20.72 19.07 13.63
N SER A 129 20.87 19.54 14.87
CA SER A 129 21.39 20.88 15.22
C SER A 129 22.93 20.98 15.15
N PHE A 130 23.62 19.86 15.40
CA PHE A 130 25.07 19.76 15.42
C PHE A 130 25.58 18.62 14.53
N ALA A 131 26.78 18.83 14.01
CA ALA A 131 27.59 17.84 13.30
C ALA A 131 28.96 17.76 13.97
N GLY A 132 29.46 16.56 14.21
CA GLY A 132 30.77 16.28 14.80
C GLY A 132 31.58 15.40 13.88
N ILE A 133 32.81 15.79 13.60
CA ILE A 133 33.73 14.97 12.79
C ILE A 133 34.82 14.41 13.68
N GLU A 134 35.04 13.11 13.53
CA GLU A 134 36.07 12.36 14.23
C GLU A 134 36.70 11.32 13.30
N TYR A 135 37.94 10.90 13.61
CA TYR A 135 38.55 9.69 13.06
C TYR A 135 38.49 9.55 11.53
N ARG A 136 38.73 10.65 10.78
CA ARG A 136 38.66 10.74 9.30
C ARG A 136 37.24 10.56 8.75
N GLU A 137 36.69 9.36 8.85
CA GLU A 137 35.47 8.92 8.16
C GLU A 137 34.18 9.15 8.97
N GLU A 138 34.28 9.41 10.27
CA GLU A 138 33.13 9.43 11.16
C GLU A 138 32.47 10.83 11.20
N CYS A 139 31.16 10.82 10.99
CA CYS A 139 30.32 12.00 11.07
C CYS A 139 29.15 11.73 12.03
N PHE A 140 29.23 12.32 13.21
CA PHE A 140 28.22 12.25 14.25
C PHE A 140 27.23 13.40 14.13
N CYS A 141 25.95 13.11 14.25
CA CYS A 141 24.89 14.11 14.27
C CYS A 141 24.14 14.07 15.59
N GLY A 142 23.68 15.21 16.08
CA GLY A 142 22.86 15.27 17.28
C GLY A 142 22.25 16.65 17.51
N ASP A 143 21.27 16.72 18.41
CA ASP A 143 20.60 17.98 18.76
C ASP A 143 21.21 18.66 20.00
N THR A 144 21.97 17.92 20.80
CA THR A 144 22.60 18.40 22.04
C THR A 144 24.00 17.82 22.20
N LEU A 145 24.90 18.56 22.87
CA LEU A 145 26.22 18.09 23.26
C LEU A 145 26.14 17.49 24.68
N THR A 146 26.25 16.18 24.80
CA THR A 146 26.10 15.44 26.08
C THR A 146 27.44 15.41 26.82
N ASP A 147 27.46 15.76 28.11
CA ASP A 147 28.65 15.74 28.97
C ASP A 147 29.89 16.41 28.34
N ALA A 148 29.67 17.54 27.66
CA ALA A 148 30.67 18.18 26.80
C ALA A 148 31.90 18.64 27.59
N VAL A 149 33.05 18.00 27.35
CA VAL A 149 34.36 18.42 27.86
C VAL A 149 35.16 19.04 26.73
N SER A 150 35.43 20.34 26.82
CA SER A 150 36.24 21.06 25.82
C SER A 150 37.69 20.57 25.84
N LEU A 151 38.27 20.44 24.65
CA LEU A 151 39.68 20.13 24.42
C LEU A 151 40.35 21.29 23.67
N PRO A 152 41.69 21.40 23.70
CA PRO A 152 42.42 22.30 22.81
C PRO A 152 42.16 21.94 21.33
N ASP A 153 41.99 22.94 20.46
CA ASP A 153 41.69 22.72 19.03
C ASP A 153 42.67 21.81 18.30
N VAL A 154 43.94 21.79 18.73
CA VAL A 154 44.98 20.92 18.17
C VAL A 154 44.59 19.43 18.26
N SER A 155 43.82 19.04 19.29
CA SER A 155 43.34 17.67 19.45
C SER A 155 42.41 17.24 18.32
N CYS A 156 41.67 18.17 17.72
CA CYS A 156 40.77 17.92 16.59
C CYS A 156 41.43 18.12 15.21
N LYS A 157 42.72 18.49 15.18
CA LYS A 157 43.51 18.69 13.95
C LYS A 157 44.52 17.56 13.73
N TYR A 158 44.21 16.36 14.22
CA TYR A 158 45.11 15.22 14.14
C TYR A 158 44.99 14.49 12.79
N TYR A 159 43.76 14.31 12.30
CA TYR A 159 43.50 13.64 11.04
C TYR A 159 43.21 14.64 9.92
N HIS A 160 43.87 14.48 8.78
CA HIS A 160 43.50 15.18 7.55
C HIS A 160 42.30 14.46 6.90
N CYS A 161 41.39 15.26 6.34
CA CYS A 161 40.38 14.79 5.41
C CYS A 161 41.02 14.38 4.08
N ASP A 162 40.29 13.65 3.24
CA ASP A 162 40.80 13.18 1.93
C ASP A 162 41.10 14.31 0.94
N ASN A 163 40.63 15.52 1.25
CA ASN A 163 41.12 16.76 0.65
C ASN A 163 42.12 17.39 1.63
N ASP A 164 43.42 17.26 1.34
CA ASP A 164 44.57 17.50 2.24
C ASP A 164 44.59 18.85 2.99
N SER A 165 43.72 19.79 2.62
CA SER A 165 43.59 21.13 3.20
C SER A 165 42.73 21.23 4.47
N LEU A 166 41.93 20.21 4.80
CA LEU A 166 40.99 20.23 5.95
C LEU A 166 41.30 19.13 6.96
N PHE A 167 40.89 19.36 8.21
CA PHE A 167 41.00 18.37 9.28
C PHE A 167 39.66 17.66 9.54
N CYS A 168 39.74 16.35 9.73
CA CYS A 168 38.62 15.46 10.00
C CYS A 168 38.73 14.86 11.41
N GLY A 169 38.88 15.74 12.40
CA GLY A 169 38.84 15.42 13.83
C GLY A 169 40.13 14.78 14.36
N GLY A 170 40.03 14.25 15.58
CA GLY A 170 41.11 13.53 16.24
C GLY A 170 40.69 12.18 16.80
N TYR A 171 41.53 11.61 17.67
CA TYR A 171 41.24 10.37 18.38
C TYR A 171 40.47 10.71 19.66
N ASN A 172 39.22 10.24 19.81
CA ASN A 172 38.33 10.60 20.92
C ASN A 172 38.15 12.13 21.06
N ALA A 173 38.28 12.86 19.96
CA ALA A 173 38.25 14.31 19.90
C ALA A 173 37.45 14.76 18.67
N ALA A 174 36.20 15.16 18.90
CA ALA A 174 35.27 15.54 17.86
C ALA A 174 35.30 17.04 17.58
N ALA A 175 35.49 17.40 16.31
CA ALA A 175 35.36 18.77 15.83
C ALA A 175 33.87 19.09 15.61
N ILE A 176 33.28 19.96 16.43
CA ILE A 176 31.84 20.24 16.41
C ILE A 176 31.52 21.48 15.58
N TYR A 177 30.49 21.36 14.75
CA TYR A 177 29.97 22.41 13.87
C TYR A 177 28.45 22.54 14.02
N ARG A 178 27.94 23.75 13.85
CA ARG A 178 26.49 24.00 13.75
C ARG A 178 25.97 23.68 12.36
N THR A 179 24.75 23.16 12.28
CA THR A 179 24.08 22.87 10.99
C THR A 179 23.21 24.00 10.47
N GLY A 180 22.94 25.00 11.32
CA GLY A 180 21.95 26.06 11.05
C GLY A 180 20.57 25.77 11.61
N VAL A 181 20.27 24.52 12.00
CA VAL A 181 19.03 24.21 12.75
C VAL A 181 19.18 24.75 14.17
N VAL A 182 18.31 25.69 14.55
CA VAL A 182 18.29 26.28 15.89
C VAL A 182 17.43 25.43 16.82
N GLU A 183 16.27 25.00 16.31
CA GLU A 183 15.30 24.20 17.04
C GLU A 183 14.46 23.42 16.02
N LYS A 184 14.02 22.21 16.38
CA LYS A 184 12.99 21.49 15.63
C LYS A 184 11.63 21.86 16.23
N PRO A 185 10.79 22.68 15.55
CA PRO A 185 9.46 22.96 16.06
C PRO A 185 8.68 21.64 16.17
N LEU A 186 8.21 21.32 17.36
CA LEU A 186 7.34 20.16 17.59
C LEU A 186 6.10 20.62 18.34
N LEU A 187 4.99 20.78 17.63
CA LEU A 187 3.71 21.12 18.23
C LEU A 187 2.95 19.85 18.59
N LEU A 188 2.58 19.72 19.86
CA LEU A 188 1.68 18.69 20.36
C LEU A 188 0.33 19.34 20.63
N ILE A 189 -0.74 18.76 20.08
CA ILE A 189 -2.11 19.22 20.29
C ILE A 189 -2.88 18.06 20.90
N ASN A 190 -3.57 18.33 22.01
CA ASN A 190 -4.45 17.37 22.65
C ASN A 190 -5.81 17.33 21.95
N TYR A 191 -6.52 16.22 22.11
CA TYR A 191 -7.88 16.10 21.64
C TYR A 191 -8.77 17.20 22.25
N THR A 192 -9.70 17.71 21.46
CA THR A 192 -10.62 18.78 21.87
C THR A 192 -12.02 18.20 21.94
N GLU A 193 -12.59 18.14 23.15
CA GLU A 193 -13.97 17.71 23.36
C GLU A 193 -14.94 18.73 22.72
N PRO A 194 -15.96 18.27 21.97
CA PRO A 194 -17.02 19.16 21.50
C PRO A 194 -17.76 19.85 22.64
N ASP A 195 -18.10 21.11 22.45
CA ASP A 195 -19.04 21.86 23.29
C ASP A 195 -20.32 22.20 22.49
N ASP A 196 -21.21 23.02 23.08
CA ASP A 196 -22.47 23.43 22.46
C ASP A 196 -22.31 24.45 21.31
N SER A 197 -21.08 24.88 21.00
CA SER A 197 -20.81 25.83 19.92
C SER A 197 -20.81 25.15 18.56
N VAL A 198 -21.25 25.90 17.55
CA VAL A 198 -21.23 25.42 16.16
C VAL A 198 -19.79 25.48 15.64
N ALA A 199 -19.20 24.31 15.41
CA ALA A 199 -17.87 24.21 14.82
C ALA A 199 -17.82 24.92 13.46
N ASN A 200 -17.06 26.01 13.36
CA ASN A 200 -16.89 26.74 12.11
C ASN A 200 -15.67 26.21 11.34
N VAL A 201 -15.84 25.11 10.61
CA VAL A 201 -14.79 24.57 9.73
C VAL A 201 -15.37 23.92 8.48
N GLN A 202 -14.71 24.11 7.34
CA GLN A 202 -15.04 23.43 6.09
C GLN A 202 -13.86 22.56 5.66
N ILE A 203 -14.14 21.31 5.30
CA ILE A 203 -13.12 20.32 4.95
C ILE A 203 -13.24 19.98 3.46
N LEU A 204 -12.12 19.94 2.76
CA LEU A 204 -11.97 19.34 1.44
C LEU A 204 -11.50 17.90 1.60
N PHE A 205 -12.40 16.95 1.39
CA PHE A 205 -12.06 15.53 1.34
C PHE A 205 -11.54 15.16 -0.04
N LEU A 206 -10.31 14.67 -0.10
CA LEU A 206 -9.79 13.95 -1.25
C LEU A 206 -10.06 12.45 -1.08
N LEU A 207 -10.95 11.89 -1.89
CA LEU A 207 -11.18 10.45 -1.98
C LEU A 207 -10.34 9.87 -3.11
N GLN A 208 -9.21 9.26 -2.77
CA GLN A 208 -8.29 8.59 -3.69
C GLN A 208 -8.63 7.09 -3.76
N LEU A 209 -9.41 6.71 -4.76
CA LEU A 209 -10.05 5.40 -4.84
C LEU A 209 -9.34 4.45 -5.80
N ASN A 210 -9.23 3.19 -5.39
CA ASN A 210 -8.73 2.09 -6.21
C ASN A 210 -9.53 0.80 -5.95
N GLY A 211 -9.52 -0.13 -6.90
CA GLY A 211 -10.24 -1.40 -6.83
C GLY A 211 -11.71 -1.29 -7.25
N ARG A 212 -12.55 -2.18 -6.71
CA ARG A 212 -13.93 -2.40 -7.16
C ARG A 212 -14.99 -2.32 -6.05
N ASN A 213 -14.63 -1.88 -4.85
CA ASN A 213 -15.50 -1.98 -3.68
C ASN A 213 -16.41 -0.75 -3.51
N ILE A 214 -17.33 -0.55 -4.45
CA ILE A 214 -18.28 0.57 -4.47
C ILE A 214 -19.11 0.66 -3.18
N ARG A 215 -19.58 -0.47 -2.65
CA ARG A 215 -20.45 -0.49 -1.45
C ARG A 215 -19.72 0.04 -0.21
N GLN A 216 -18.44 -0.27 -0.07
CA GLN A 216 -17.63 0.27 1.02
C GLN A 216 -17.37 1.77 0.85
N VAL A 217 -17.11 2.23 -0.38
CA VAL A 217 -16.98 3.66 -0.68
C VAL A 217 -18.26 4.41 -0.32
N ASN A 218 -19.42 3.88 -0.71
CA ASN A 218 -20.72 4.47 -0.37
C ASN A 218 -20.96 4.49 1.13
N ARG A 219 -20.61 3.40 1.85
CA ARG A 219 -20.73 3.34 3.31
C ARG A 219 -19.86 4.39 4.00
N LEU A 220 -18.63 4.61 3.52
CA LEU A 220 -17.77 5.69 4.00
C LEU A 220 -18.40 7.06 3.72
N LEU A 221 -18.76 7.33 2.47
CA LEU A 221 -19.35 8.60 2.04
C LEU A 221 -20.61 8.94 2.84
N ARG A 222 -21.48 7.98 3.10
CA ARG A 222 -22.69 8.14 3.91
C ARG A 222 -22.42 8.74 5.29
N ILE A 223 -21.27 8.43 5.90
CA ILE A 223 -20.91 8.90 7.24
C ILE A 223 -20.24 10.27 7.18
N ILE A 224 -19.37 10.49 6.19
CA ILE A 224 -18.57 11.73 6.11
C ILE A 224 -19.26 12.84 5.33
N TYR A 225 -20.32 12.54 4.56
CA TYR A 225 -20.97 13.48 3.67
C TYR A 225 -21.77 14.54 4.44
N SER A 226 -21.55 15.81 4.09
CA SER A 226 -22.26 16.97 4.60
C SER A 226 -22.25 18.06 3.53
N PRO A 227 -23.35 18.80 3.31
CA PRO A 227 -23.39 19.91 2.35
C PRO A 227 -22.45 21.06 2.72
N LYS A 228 -21.94 21.09 3.97
CA LYS A 228 -20.96 22.06 4.49
C LYS A 228 -19.54 21.83 3.95
N HIS A 229 -19.22 20.63 3.49
CA HIS A 229 -17.88 20.21 3.11
C HIS A 229 -17.76 19.99 1.61
N TYR A 230 -16.54 19.80 1.12
CA TYR A 230 -16.24 19.56 -0.28
C TYR A 230 -15.63 18.17 -0.49
N TYR A 231 -15.93 17.54 -1.61
CA TYR A 231 -15.48 16.18 -1.92
C TYR A 231 -14.94 16.12 -3.34
N ILE A 232 -13.64 15.88 -3.49
CA ILE A 232 -13.04 15.56 -4.79
C ILE A 232 -12.70 14.08 -4.81
N ILE A 233 -13.26 13.38 -5.80
CA ILE A 233 -13.04 11.97 -6.04
C ILE A 233 -12.05 11.83 -7.18
N HIS A 234 -10.94 11.14 -6.90
CA HIS A 234 -10.04 10.62 -7.92
C HIS A 234 -10.16 9.10 -7.92
N VAL A 235 -10.42 8.53 -9.10
CA VAL A 235 -10.36 7.09 -9.32
C VAL A 235 -9.12 6.79 -10.16
N ASP A 236 -8.33 5.82 -9.73
CA ASP A 236 -7.15 5.36 -10.47
C ASP A 236 -7.50 5.06 -11.94
N SER A 237 -6.67 5.50 -12.89
CA SER A 237 -6.97 5.40 -14.33
C SER A 237 -7.18 3.96 -14.80
N ARG A 238 -6.66 2.97 -14.07
CA ARG A 238 -6.79 1.53 -14.35
C ARG A 238 -8.14 0.96 -13.90
N GLN A 239 -8.89 1.67 -13.06
CA GLN A 239 -10.13 1.20 -12.44
C GLN A 239 -11.35 1.78 -13.16
N HIS A 240 -11.65 1.26 -14.35
CA HIS A 240 -12.76 1.78 -15.16
C HIS A 240 -14.13 1.54 -14.52
N TYR A 241 -14.38 0.35 -13.98
CA TYR A 241 -15.62 0.00 -13.29
C TYR A 241 -15.96 1.01 -12.18
N LEU A 242 -15.03 1.23 -11.24
CA LEU A 242 -15.27 2.13 -10.11
C LEU A 242 -15.45 3.59 -10.57
N PHE A 243 -14.80 4.00 -11.66
CA PHE A 243 -14.97 5.33 -12.22
C PHE A 243 -16.39 5.56 -12.74
N GLU A 244 -16.95 4.61 -13.49
CA GLU A 244 -18.32 4.71 -13.99
C GLU A 244 -19.35 4.68 -12.84
N GLU A 245 -19.14 3.86 -11.81
CA GLU A 245 -19.98 3.85 -10.61
C GLU A 245 -19.92 5.19 -9.86
N MET A 246 -18.73 5.77 -9.69
CA MET A 246 -18.56 7.10 -9.09
C MET A 246 -19.21 8.20 -9.92
N LYS A 247 -19.20 8.08 -11.25
CA LYS A 247 -19.85 9.04 -12.16
C LYS A 247 -21.35 9.05 -11.95
N GLN A 248 -21.98 7.88 -11.84
CA GLN A 248 -23.40 7.75 -11.53
C GLN A 248 -23.75 8.30 -10.14
N LEU A 249 -22.90 8.01 -9.14
CA LEU A 249 -23.05 8.55 -7.78
C LEU A 249 -23.04 10.08 -7.80
N VAL A 250 -22.04 10.69 -8.42
CA VAL A 250 -21.90 12.16 -8.48
C VAL A 250 -23.10 12.78 -9.22
N ALA A 251 -23.53 12.18 -10.33
CA ALA A 251 -24.73 12.63 -11.05
C ALA A 251 -25.99 12.58 -10.17
N THR A 252 -26.13 11.54 -9.33
CA THR A 252 -27.24 11.41 -8.38
C THR A 252 -27.20 12.51 -7.32
N VAL A 253 -26.03 12.79 -6.74
CA VAL A 253 -25.86 13.87 -5.75
C VAL A 253 -26.17 15.24 -6.35
N HIS A 254 -25.70 15.49 -7.59
CA HIS A 254 -26.01 16.73 -8.32
C HIS A 254 -27.49 16.87 -8.62
N SER A 255 -28.16 15.78 -9.01
CA SER A 255 -29.61 15.76 -9.27
C SER A 255 -30.43 16.04 -8.01
N ALA A 256 -29.90 15.69 -6.83
CA ALA A 256 -30.48 16.04 -5.54
C ALA A 256 -30.23 17.51 -5.12
N GLY A 257 -29.54 18.31 -5.94
CA GLY A 257 -29.31 19.74 -5.72
C GLY A 257 -28.00 20.09 -5.00
N PHE A 258 -27.11 19.13 -4.77
CA PHE A 258 -25.84 19.37 -4.08
C PHE A 258 -24.66 19.38 -5.07
N SER A 259 -23.94 20.50 -5.17
CA SER A 259 -22.81 20.68 -6.09
C SER A 259 -21.44 20.53 -5.43
N ASN A 260 -21.38 20.12 -4.17
CA ASN A 260 -20.17 20.08 -3.35
C ASN A 260 -19.32 18.81 -3.53
N ILE A 261 -19.62 18.00 -4.55
CA ILE A 261 -18.91 16.77 -4.90
C ILE A 261 -18.48 16.81 -6.37
N TYR A 262 -17.26 16.38 -6.66
CA TYR A 262 -16.69 16.42 -8.00
C TYR A 262 -15.86 15.16 -8.29
N LEU A 263 -16.09 14.54 -9.45
CA LEU A 263 -15.28 13.43 -9.96
C LEU A 263 -14.24 13.98 -10.94
N MET A 264 -12.96 13.68 -10.71
CA MET A 264 -11.89 14.10 -11.60
C MET A 264 -11.89 13.30 -12.91
N GLU A 265 -12.08 13.99 -14.03
CA GLU A 265 -11.92 13.42 -15.37
C GLU A 265 -10.46 13.07 -15.69
N LYS A 266 -9.51 13.93 -15.28
CA LYS A 266 -8.08 13.66 -15.43
C LYS A 266 -7.62 12.65 -14.39
N ARG A 267 -7.52 11.40 -14.80
CA ARG A 267 -7.10 10.28 -13.96
C ARG A 267 -5.62 9.99 -14.06
N TYR A 268 -5.07 9.45 -12.98
CA TYR A 268 -3.65 9.11 -12.84
C TYR A 268 -3.54 7.64 -12.46
N ALA A 269 -2.54 6.94 -13.00
CA ALA A 269 -2.18 5.59 -12.56
C ALA A 269 -1.37 5.68 -11.26
N THR A 270 -2.07 5.69 -10.13
CA THR A 270 -1.50 5.79 -8.78
C THR A 270 -1.04 4.42 -8.28
N ILE A 271 -0.02 3.88 -8.94
CA ILE A 271 0.63 2.63 -8.52
C ILE A 271 1.26 2.77 -7.13
N TRP A 272 1.47 1.65 -6.43
CA TRP A 272 2.15 1.66 -5.14
C TRP A 272 3.55 2.31 -5.27
N ALA A 273 3.85 3.26 -4.38
CA ALA A 273 5.04 4.12 -4.42
C ALA A 273 5.23 5.02 -5.64
N GLY A 274 4.23 5.09 -6.53
CA GLY A 274 4.27 5.86 -7.76
C GLY A 274 4.43 7.36 -7.55
N ALA A 275 5.30 7.99 -8.36
CA ALA A 275 5.46 9.44 -8.39
C ALA A 275 4.14 10.17 -8.75
N ALA A 276 3.28 9.52 -9.53
CA ALA A 276 1.98 10.05 -9.95
C ALA A 276 1.03 10.36 -8.78
N LEU A 277 1.23 9.77 -7.59
CA LEU A 277 0.41 10.08 -6.42
C LEU A 277 0.55 11.54 -5.99
N LEU A 278 1.77 12.09 -5.97
CA LEU A 278 1.96 13.50 -5.65
C LEU A 278 1.38 14.40 -6.74
N SER A 279 1.58 14.05 -8.01
CA SER A 279 0.98 14.78 -9.14
C SER A 279 -0.54 14.84 -9.04
N MET A 280 -1.18 13.74 -8.65
CA MET A 280 -2.62 13.67 -8.43
C MET A 280 -3.06 14.58 -7.29
N VAL A 281 -2.41 14.51 -6.12
CA VAL A 281 -2.77 15.36 -4.97
C VAL A 281 -2.62 16.85 -5.31
N LEU A 282 -1.53 17.23 -5.99
CA LEU A 282 -1.35 18.63 -6.43
C LEU A 282 -2.41 19.06 -7.44
N GLU A 283 -2.84 18.16 -8.33
CA GLU A 283 -3.91 18.45 -9.29
C GLU A 283 -5.28 18.60 -8.61
N VAL A 284 -5.56 17.82 -7.57
CA VAL A 284 -6.76 17.98 -6.72
C VAL A 284 -6.79 19.37 -6.10
N LEU A 285 -5.68 19.80 -5.51
CA LEU A 285 -5.57 21.12 -4.91
C LEU A 285 -5.78 22.24 -5.94
N ARG A 286 -5.17 22.12 -7.14
CA ARG A 286 -5.40 23.06 -8.24
C ARG A 286 -6.86 23.07 -8.70
N THR A 287 -7.46 21.90 -8.83
CA THR A 287 -8.84 21.74 -9.27
C THR A 287 -9.79 22.42 -8.30
N ALA A 288 -9.63 22.16 -6.99
CA ALA A 288 -10.42 22.79 -5.95
C ALA A 288 -10.31 24.32 -5.99
N LEU A 289 -9.08 24.86 -5.99
CA LEU A 289 -8.84 26.30 -5.86
C LEU A 289 -9.15 27.08 -7.14
N TYR A 290 -8.75 26.57 -8.31
CA TYR A 290 -8.74 27.35 -9.55
C TYR A 290 -9.80 26.92 -10.57
N SER A 291 -10.15 25.63 -10.64
CA SER A 291 -11.14 25.14 -11.61
C SER A 291 -12.56 25.20 -11.06
N LEU A 292 -12.75 24.78 -9.80
CA LEU A 292 -14.05 24.76 -9.13
C LEU A 292 -14.30 26.03 -8.31
N ASN A 293 -13.26 26.84 -8.07
CA ASN A 293 -13.29 28.04 -7.23
C ASN A 293 -13.85 27.75 -5.82
N TRP A 294 -13.56 26.57 -5.28
CA TRP A 294 -13.85 26.20 -3.91
C TRP A 294 -12.74 26.75 -3.03
N VAL A 295 -12.91 27.97 -2.53
CA VAL A 295 -11.88 28.68 -1.77
C VAL A 295 -12.18 28.83 -0.28
N SER A 296 -13.34 28.37 0.19
CA SER A 296 -13.78 28.56 1.58
C SER A 296 -13.41 27.41 2.52
N TRP A 297 -12.86 26.30 2.03
CA TRP A 297 -12.37 25.21 2.87
C TRP A 297 -11.15 25.63 3.68
N ASP A 298 -11.04 25.08 4.89
CA ASP A 298 -9.96 25.38 5.83
C ASP A 298 -8.84 24.32 5.79
N PHE A 299 -9.24 23.06 5.56
CA PHE A 299 -8.33 21.90 5.53
C PHE A 299 -8.61 21.01 4.33
N MET A 300 -7.55 20.44 3.77
CA MET A 300 -7.64 19.25 2.92
C MET A 300 -7.27 18.00 3.73
N LEU A 301 -8.06 16.94 3.60
CA LEU A 301 -7.85 15.63 4.23
C LEU A 301 -8.00 14.54 3.17
N ASN A 302 -6.99 13.69 2.99
CA ASN A 302 -7.07 12.57 2.03
C ASN A 302 -7.50 11.25 2.67
N LEU A 303 -8.33 10.48 1.95
CA LEU A 303 -8.85 9.17 2.34
C LEU A 303 -8.85 8.21 1.13
N SER A 304 -8.64 6.92 1.37
CA SER A 304 -8.90 5.85 0.38
C SER A 304 -10.22 5.12 0.66
N GLU A 305 -10.60 4.20 -0.23
CA GLU A 305 -11.73 3.27 -0.03
C GLU A 305 -11.61 2.39 1.23
N SER A 306 -10.42 2.32 1.82
CA SER A 306 -10.10 1.50 2.98
C SER A 306 -9.94 2.28 4.28
N ASN A 307 -10.14 3.61 4.24
CA ASN A 307 -10.23 4.44 5.43
C ASN A 307 -11.65 4.40 5.99
N PHE A 308 -11.78 4.53 7.30
CA PHE A 308 -13.09 4.64 7.94
C PHE A 308 -13.03 5.51 9.20
N PRO A 309 -14.07 6.32 9.50
CA PRO A 309 -14.09 7.13 10.71
C PRO A 309 -14.08 6.25 11.97
N LEU A 310 -13.33 6.67 12.99
CA LEU A 310 -13.27 6.07 14.32
C LEU A 310 -13.96 6.94 15.37
N LEU A 311 -14.07 8.24 15.09
CA LEU A 311 -14.82 9.23 15.86
C LEU A 311 -15.84 9.91 14.94
N SER A 312 -16.77 10.64 15.53
CA SER A 312 -17.84 11.29 14.79
C SER A 312 -17.33 12.50 14.01
N MET A 313 -18.06 12.86 12.96
CA MET A 313 -17.79 14.06 12.17
C MET A 313 -17.87 15.34 13.02
N ALA A 314 -18.81 15.41 13.97
CA ALA A 314 -18.92 16.55 14.88
C ALA A 314 -17.63 16.78 15.69
N GLU A 315 -16.98 15.72 16.15
CA GLU A 315 -15.71 15.84 16.87
C GLU A 315 -14.55 16.24 15.97
N LEU A 316 -14.48 15.67 14.77
CA LEU A 316 -13.47 16.06 13.79
C LEU A 316 -13.59 17.55 13.46
N GLU A 317 -14.81 18.00 13.18
CA GLU A 317 -15.11 19.39 12.90
C GLU A 317 -14.73 20.30 14.07
N PHE A 318 -15.10 19.92 15.29
CA PHE A 318 -14.75 20.70 16.48
C PHE A 318 -13.24 20.80 16.70
N HIS A 319 -12.53 19.68 16.57
CA HIS A 319 -11.09 19.65 16.71
C HIS A 319 -10.39 20.49 15.65
N LEU A 320 -10.81 20.40 14.38
CA LEU A 320 -10.21 21.19 13.31
C LEU A 320 -10.55 22.68 13.40
N ALA A 321 -11.78 23.04 13.80
CA ALA A 321 -12.19 24.43 14.00
C ALA A 321 -11.31 25.15 15.04
N ASN A 322 -10.94 24.46 16.12
CA ASN A 322 -10.05 25.01 17.16
C ASN A 322 -8.57 25.05 16.76
N ASN A 323 -8.21 24.47 15.62
CA ASN A 323 -6.83 24.32 15.17
C ASN A 323 -6.59 24.84 13.76
N LYS A 324 -7.42 25.78 13.27
CA LYS A 324 -7.24 26.38 11.93
C LYS A 324 -5.83 26.90 11.69
N GLY A 325 -5.36 26.73 10.45
CA GLY A 325 -4.01 27.08 10.03
C GLY A 325 -2.95 26.03 10.36
N ARG A 326 -3.22 25.05 11.23
CA ARG A 326 -2.26 23.99 11.55
C ARG A 326 -2.08 22.99 10.40
N ILE A 327 -1.00 22.22 10.47
CA ILE A 327 -0.67 21.17 9.49
C ILE A 327 -0.41 19.87 10.26
N PHE A 328 -1.22 18.84 10.05
CA PHE A 328 -1.12 17.57 10.78
C PHE A 328 -0.40 16.54 9.92
N LEU A 329 0.85 16.26 10.28
CA LEU A 329 1.72 15.31 9.58
C LEU A 329 2.22 14.23 10.55
N GLY A 330 2.12 12.97 10.12
CA GLY A 330 2.58 11.83 10.90
C GLY A 330 4.04 11.55 10.56
N ASN A 331 4.96 11.74 11.51
CA ASN A 331 6.39 11.48 11.29
C ASN A 331 6.75 9.99 11.45
N HIS A 332 7.88 9.59 10.87
CA HIS A 332 8.40 8.21 10.89
C HIS A 332 8.70 7.65 12.31
N GLY A 333 8.89 8.51 13.31
CA GLY A 333 8.98 8.10 14.73
C GLY A 333 10.30 7.46 15.17
N TYR A 334 11.34 7.57 14.35
CA TYR A 334 12.72 7.14 14.64
C TYR A 334 13.72 8.14 14.04
N ASP A 335 15.01 7.82 13.98
CA ASP A 335 16.04 8.69 13.38
C ASP A 335 15.80 9.00 11.87
N THR A 336 15.82 10.28 11.51
CA THR A 336 15.56 10.78 10.14
C THR A 336 16.62 10.35 9.14
N ALA A 337 17.88 10.21 9.56
CA ALA A 337 18.94 9.71 8.68
C ALA A 337 18.62 8.30 8.17
N ARG A 338 18.17 7.42 9.08
CA ARG A 338 17.69 6.08 8.75
C ARG A 338 16.42 6.11 7.89
N PHE A 339 15.54 7.10 8.08
CA PHE A 339 14.35 7.26 7.24
C PHE A 339 14.73 7.55 5.79
N ILE A 340 15.61 8.54 5.56
CA ILE A 340 16.10 8.93 4.24
C ILE A 340 16.65 7.72 3.47
N GLN A 341 17.46 6.89 4.14
CA GLN A 341 18.02 5.66 3.56
C GLN A 341 16.93 4.63 3.21
N LYS A 342 16.02 4.34 4.15
CA LYS A 342 14.96 3.34 3.95
C LYS A 342 13.96 3.72 2.87
N GLN A 343 13.69 5.02 2.71
CA GLN A 343 12.80 5.55 1.68
C GLN A 343 13.47 5.68 0.31
N GLY A 344 14.78 5.41 0.21
CA GLY A 344 15.50 5.50 -1.04
C GLY A 344 15.64 6.93 -1.58
N LEU A 345 15.59 7.96 -0.73
CA LEU A 345 15.71 9.36 -1.17
C LEU A 345 17.08 9.66 -1.81
N GLU A 346 18.09 8.85 -1.51
CA GLU A 346 19.42 8.93 -2.15
C GLU A 346 19.42 8.42 -3.60
N TYR A 347 18.29 7.90 -4.11
CA TYR A 347 18.19 7.32 -5.43
C TYR A 347 17.25 8.12 -6.34
N VAL A 348 17.41 7.92 -7.65
CA VAL A 348 16.56 8.47 -8.70
C VAL A 348 15.60 7.39 -9.16
N PHE A 349 14.31 7.68 -9.07
CA PHE A 349 13.26 6.80 -9.56
C PHE A 349 12.51 7.41 -10.74
N MET A 350 11.90 6.56 -11.56
CA MET A 350 11.04 6.97 -12.65
C MET A 350 9.79 6.10 -12.71
N GLN A 351 8.62 6.73 -12.78
CA GLN A 351 7.37 6.02 -13.10
C GLN A 351 7.18 5.92 -14.61
N CYS A 352 6.96 4.68 -15.08
CA CYS A 352 6.69 4.34 -16.48
C CYS A 352 6.21 2.88 -16.56
N GLU A 353 5.37 2.51 -17.53
CA GLU A 353 4.86 1.12 -17.69
C GLU A 353 4.14 0.59 -16.43
N ASN A 354 3.40 1.47 -15.73
CA ASN A 354 2.78 1.15 -14.43
C ASN A 354 3.76 0.57 -13.39
N ARG A 355 5.04 0.95 -13.49
CA ARG A 355 6.12 0.51 -12.61
C ARG A 355 6.98 1.69 -12.15
N MET A 356 7.56 1.56 -10.96
CA MET A 356 8.59 2.46 -10.44
C MET A 356 9.99 1.85 -10.65
N TRP A 357 10.74 2.42 -11.58
CA TRP A 357 12.09 2.00 -11.96
C TRP A 357 13.14 2.70 -11.11
N LEU A 358 14.10 1.94 -10.57
CA LEU A 358 15.29 2.48 -9.91
C LEU A 358 16.38 2.72 -10.96
N LEU A 359 16.74 3.98 -11.20
CA LEU A 359 17.66 4.33 -12.28
C LEU A 359 19.11 4.45 -11.83
N MET A 360 19.37 5.19 -10.76
CA MET A 360 20.74 5.44 -10.29
C MET A 360 20.76 5.93 -8.84
N LYS A 361 21.95 5.96 -8.22
CA LYS A 361 22.18 6.72 -6.99
C LYS A 361 22.41 8.18 -7.35
N ARG A 362 21.83 9.13 -6.60
CA ARG A 362 22.01 10.56 -6.82
C ARG A 362 23.46 10.95 -6.54
N THR A 363 24.11 11.58 -7.52
CA THR A 363 25.45 12.17 -7.35
C THR A 363 25.38 13.63 -6.93
N LYS A 364 24.27 14.31 -7.24
CA LYS A 364 23.94 15.67 -6.79
C LYS A 364 22.69 15.66 -5.93
N PHE A 365 22.72 16.41 -4.83
CA PHE A 365 21.60 16.56 -3.91
C PHE A 365 21.57 18.00 -3.37
N PRO A 366 20.40 18.68 -3.30
CA PRO A 366 20.33 20.06 -2.85
C PRO A 366 20.96 20.28 -1.47
N LYS A 367 21.66 21.40 -1.31
CA LYS A 367 22.15 21.92 -0.02
C LYS A 367 21.05 22.72 0.69
N SER A 368 21.30 23.04 1.97
CA SER A 368 20.43 23.85 2.84
C SER A 368 18.98 23.35 2.99
N ILE A 369 18.74 22.06 2.78
CA ILE A 369 17.43 21.43 2.97
C ILE A 369 17.47 20.44 4.12
N ARG A 370 16.44 20.50 4.97
CA ARG A 370 16.09 19.46 5.94
C ARG A 370 15.06 18.53 5.31
N LEU A 371 15.33 17.23 5.26
CA LEU A 371 14.32 16.24 4.88
C LEU A 371 13.57 15.79 6.12
N ASP A 372 12.28 15.56 5.95
CA ASP A 372 11.42 14.94 6.95
C ASP A 372 10.32 14.15 6.23
N GLY A 373 9.63 13.27 6.94
CA GLY A 373 8.62 12.43 6.34
C GLY A 373 7.94 11.46 7.30
N GLY A 374 7.08 10.61 6.74
CA GLY A 374 6.38 9.58 7.45
C GLY A 374 5.14 9.14 6.69
N SER A 375 3.96 9.45 7.20
CA SER A 375 2.71 9.03 6.58
C SER A 375 2.31 9.92 5.40
N ASP A 376 1.82 9.30 4.33
CA ASP A 376 1.17 9.93 3.17
C ASP A 376 -0.30 10.32 3.39
N TRP A 377 -0.85 10.02 4.56
CA TRP A 377 -2.14 10.54 5.02
C TRP A 377 -1.86 11.85 5.73
N VAL A 378 -2.31 12.95 5.13
CA VAL A 378 -1.99 14.32 5.53
C VAL A 378 -3.27 15.11 5.76
N VAL A 379 -3.24 16.02 6.74
CA VAL A 379 -4.27 17.06 6.89
C VAL A 379 -3.57 18.40 6.85
N ILE A 380 -3.77 19.13 5.76
CA ILE A 380 -3.03 20.37 5.48
C ILE A 380 -3.99 21.56 5.44
N SER A 381 -3.56 22.70 5.97
CA SER A 381 -4.34 23.95 5.88
C SER A 381 -4.38 24.49 4.45
N ARG A 382 -5.42 25.26 4.12
CA ARG A 382 -5.57 25.89 2.80
C ARG A 382 -4.38 26.78 2.43
N ASP A 383 -3.92 27.64 3.34
CA ASP A 383 -2.78 28.52 3.11
C ASP A 383 -1.50 27.74 2.76
N PHE A 384 -1.28 26.58 3.40
CA PHE A 384 -0.15 25.73 3.08
C PHE A 384 -0.32 25.00 1.74
N ALA A 385 -1.54 24.60 1.38
CA ALA A 385 -1.85 24.02 0.08
C ALA A 385 -1.65 25.03 -1.06
N GLU A 386 -2.09 26.28 -0.90
CA GLU A 386 -1.85 27.39 -1.83
C GLU A 386 -0.33 27.64 -1.97
N TYR A 387 0.40 27.66 -0.85
CA TYR A 387 1.87 27.77 -0.87
C TYR A 387 2.53 26.60 -1.61
N ALA A 388 2.08 25.37 -1.39
CA ALA A 388 2.60 24.19 -2.08
C ALA A 388 2.41 24.22 -3.60
N LEU A 389 1.43 24.99 -4.09
CA LEU A 389 1.17 25.21 -5.52
C LEU A 389 1.86 26.45 -6.09
N SER A 390 2.26 27.40 -5.25
CA SER A 390 2.86 28.68 -5.66
C SER A 390 4.15 28.51 -6.46
N ASP A 391 4.55 29.56 -7.17
CA ASP A 391 5.81 29.63 -7.93
C ASP A 391 6.99 30.18 -7.13
N ASP A 392 6.82 30.32 -5.81
CA ASP A 392 7.93 30.59 -4.88
C ASP A 392 9.04 29.53 -5.04
N ASP A 393 10.29 29.95 -4.85
CA ASP A 393 11.47 29.12 -5.15
C ASP A 393 11.44 27.75 -4.47
N LEU A 394 11.09 27.69 -3.18
CA LEU A 394 11.07 26.42 -2.44
C LEU A 394 9.96 25.47 -2.95
N PRO A 395 8.66 25.84 -2.97
CA PRO A 395 7.60 24.99 -3.52
C PRO A 395 7.87 24.54 -4.96
N LYS A 396 8.23 25.48 -5.86
CA LYS A 396 8.45 25.19 -7.29
C LYS A 396 9.56 24.16 -7.50
N ASN A 397 10.72 24.37 -6.88
CA ASN A 397 11.84 23.46 -7.02
C ASN A 397 11.63 22.15 -6.25
N SER A 398 10.87 22.16 -5.14
CA SER A 398 10.45 20.93 -4.46
C SER A 398 9.58 20.07 -5.36
N ARG A 399 8.55 20.65 -6.03
CA ARG A 399 7.70 19.89 -6.97
C ARG A 399 8.53 19.21 -8.06
N HIS A 400 9.57 19.89 -8.56
CA HIS A 400 10.48 19.32 -9.55
C HIS A 400 11.36 18.19 -8.97
N PHE A 401 11.99 18.40 -7.81
CA PHE A 401 12.84 17.40 -7.14
C PHE A 401 12.09 16.09 -6.84
N PHE A 402 10.83 16.20 -6.39
CA PHE A 402 10.01 15.06 -6.00
C PHE A 402 9.37 14.30 -7.18
N THR A 403 9.58 14.73 -8.44
CA THR A 403 9.13 13.96 -9.62
C THR A 403 9.87 12.63 -9.76
N ASN A 404 11.11 12.55 -9.26
CA ASN A 404 11.98 11.37 -9.31
C ASN A 404 12.23 10.74 -7.93
N VAL A 405 11.29 10.91 -7.01
CA VAL A 405 11.35 10.38 -5.65
C VAL A 405 10.33 9.26 -5.48
N LEU A 406 10.74 8.17 -4.83
CA LEU A 406 9.88 7.08 -4.40
C LEU A 406 8.95 7.55 -3.27
N LEU A 407 7.67 7.11 -3.27
CA LEU A 407 6.71 7.45 -2.21
C LEU A 407 6.67 8.98 -1.91
N PRO A 408 6.52 9.84 -2.93
CA PRO A 408 6.83 11.26 -2.76
C PRO A 408 5.92 11.96 -1.74
N VAL A 409 4.66 11.53 -1.57
CA VAL A 409 3.72 12.12 -0.60
C VAL A 409 4.13 11.84 0.85
N GLU A 410 4.86 10.74 1.12
CA GLU A 410 5.39 10.44 2.46
C GLU A 410 6.50 11.42 2.90
N THR A 411 6.97 12.31 2.02
CA THR A 411 8.12 13.19 2.29
C THR A 411 7.91 14.63 1.82
N PHE A 412 7.20 14.85 0.70
CA PHE A 412 7.04 16.16 0.05
C PHE A 412 6.45 17.22 0.99
N PHE A 413 5.28 16.95 1.58
CA PHE A 413 4.60 17.93 2.43
C PHE A 413 5.36 18.17 3.74
N HIS A 414 5.96 17.13 4.33
CA HIS A 414 6.79 17.24 5.53
C HIS A 414 8.03 18.09 5.29
N THR A 415 8.74 17.80 4.20
CA THR A 415 9.94 18.53 3.80
C THR A 415 9.59 19.98 3.44
N LEU A 416 8.52 20.21 2.69
CA LEU A 416 8.10 21.57 2.35
C LEU A 416 7.71 22.39 3.59
N ALA A 417 6.98 21.80 4.54
CA ALA A 417 6.63 22.46 5.78
C ALA A 417 7.87 22.74 6.65
N ALA A 418 8.78 21.77 6.79
CA ALA A 418 9.97 21.88 7.62
C ALA A 418 10.96 22.98 7.16
N ASN A 419 10.95 23.34 5.88
CA ASN A 419 11.85 24.36 5.31
C ASN A 419 11.16 25.68 4.96
N SER A 420 9.89 25.84 5.31
CA SER A 420 9.13 27.06 4.99
C SER A 420 8.73 27.84 6.24
N LYS A 421 8.15 29.03 6.03
CA LYS A 421 7.50 29.83 7.08
C LYS A 421 6.45 29.06 7.90
N PHE A 422 5.97 27.92 7.40
CA PHE A 422 4.99 27.05 8.05
C PHE A 422 5.59 26.06 9.06
N CYS A 423 6.91 26.00 9.24
CA CYS A 423 7.55 24.97 10.07
C CYS A 423 7.04 24.95 11.53
N THR A 424 6.61 26.10 12.09
CA THR A 424 6.04 26.20 13.44
C THR A 424 4.55 25.87 13.54
N GLN A 425 3.91 25.55 12.40
CA GLN A 425 2.50 25.18 12.32
C GLN A 425 2.28 23.65 12.24
N VAL A 426 3.37 22.88 12.11
CA VAL A 426 3.33 21.42 12.00
C VAL A 426 3.05 20.77 13.34
N VAL A 427 1.93 20.04 13.41
CA VAL A 427 1.49 19.23 14.54
C VAL A 427 2.00 17.81 14.37
N LYS A 428 2.51 17.24 15.46
CA LYS A 428 2.92 15.84 15.50
C LYS A 428 1.69 14.93 15.51
N GLY A 429 1.44 14.28 14.37
CA GLY A 429 0.31 13.39 14.17
C GLY A 429 -0.50 13.82 12.96
N ASN A 430 -1.17 12.88 12.31
CA ASN A 430 -1.94 13.09 11.07
C ASN A 430 -3.41 12.74 11.20
N LEU A 431 -3.92 12.62 12.43
CA LEU A 431 -5.31 12.26 12.72
C LEU A 431 -5.71 10.84 12.23
N HIS A 432 -4.74 10.01 11.83
CA HIS A 432 -4.97 8.66 11.31
C HIS A 432 -4.34 7.57 12.18
N LEU A 433 -5.09 6.53 12.48
CA LEU A 433 -4.59 5.28 13.02
C LEU A 433 -4.32 4.28 11.90
N THR A 434 -3.05 3.85 11.76
CA THR A 434 -2.65 2.86 10.76
C THR A 434 -2.27 1.53 11.42
N ASN A 435 -2.89 0.42 11.01
CA ASN A 435 -2.67 -0.92 11.58
C ASN A 435 -1.36 -1.58 11.11
N TRP A 436 -0.22 -1.03 11.53
CA TRP A 436 1.09 -1.61 11.22
C TRP A 436 1.35 -2.88 12.05
N LYS A 437 1.56 -4.01 11.36
CA LYS A 437 2.14 -5.25 11.92
C LYS A 437 3.29 -5.69 11.02
N ARG A 438 4.49 -5.12 11.23
CA ARG A 438 5.63 -5.19 10.28
C ARG A 438 6.06 -6.63 9.93
N ARG A 439 6.00 -7.56 10.90
CA ARG A 439 6.29 -8.99 10.69
C ARG A 439 5.50 -9.60 9.52
N GLN A 440 4.21 -9.24 9.40
CA GLN A 440 3.37 -9.71 8.29
C GLN A 440 3.25 -8.70 7.14
N GLY A 441 3.23 -7.39 7.44
CA GLY A 441 2.95 -6.33 6.46
C GLY A 441 4.08 -6.01 5.49
N CYS A 442 5.30 -6.49 5.75
CA CYS A 442 6.49 -6.21 4.94
C CYS A 442 6.87 -7.41 4.05
N ARG A 443 6.01 -7.78 3.09
CA ARG A 443 6.24 -8.89 2.13
C ARG A 443 6.78 -8.36 0.80
N CYS A 444 8.09 -8.16 0.71
CA CYS A 444 8.72 -7.51 -0.46
C CYS A 444 8.44 -8.23 -1.80
N ALA A 445 8.30 -9.56 -1.81
CA ALA A 445 8.09 -10.35 -3.02
C ALA A 445 6.90 -9.85 -3.87
N GLY A 446 5.78 -9.47 -3.24
CA GLY A 446 4.60 -8.97 -3.96
C GLY A 446 4.82 -7.59 -4.61
N LEU A 447 5.62 -6.73 -3.98
CA LEU A 447 5.84 -5.37 -4.45
C LEU A 447 6.90 -5.26 -5.55
N LYS A 448 7.82 -6.23 -5.65
CA LYS A 448 8.87 -6.25 -6.71
C LYS A 448 8.31 -6.30 -8.13
N LYS A 449 7.03 -6.64 -8.32
CA LYS A 449 6.34 -6.56 -9.62
C LYS A 449 5.97 -5.11 -10.02
N ILE A 450 5.87 -4.20 -9.05
CA ILE A 450 5.42 -2.82 -9.24
C ILE A 450 6.57 -1.82 -9.04
N VAL A 451 7.61 -2.18 -8.28
CA VAL A 451 8.69 -1.25 -7.92
C VAL A 451 10.02 -1.95 -7.69
N ASP A 452 11.11 -1.28 -8.04
CA ASP A 452 12.49 -1.71 -7.76
C ASP A 452 12.92 -1.36 -6.32
N TRP A 453 12.05 -1.62 -5.34
CA TRP A 453 12.29 -1.36 -3.92
C TRP A 453 11.46 -2.31 -3.05
N CYS A 454 11.85 -2.48 -1.79
CA CYS A 454 11.04 -3.22 -0.82
C CYS A 454 10.18 -2.26 -0.01
N GLY A 455 8.90 -2.61 0.15
CA GLY A 455 7.94 -1.82 0.90
C GLY A 455 7.19 -2.63 1.96
N CYS A 456 6.34 -1.91 2.69
CA CYS A 456 5.39 -2.50 3.62
C CYS A 456 4.02 -1.89 3.40
N SER A 457 2.98 -2.64 3.77
CA SER A 457 1.61 -2.12 3.85
C SER A 457 0.98 -2.50 5.19
N PRO A 458 0.10 -1.66 5.75
CA PRO A 458 -0.63 -1.99 6.97
C PRO A 458 -1.64 -3.11 6.74
N LEU A 459 -1.94 -3.84 7.80
CA LEU A 459 -2.92 -4.91 7.79
C LEU A 459 -4.35 -4.36 7.89
N VAL A 460 -5.32 -5.18 7.55
CA VAL A 460 -6.73 -4.89 7.81
C VAL A 460 -7.03 -5.08 9.30
N PHE A 461 -7.84 -4.18 9.87
CA PHE A 461 -8.35 -4.34 11.23
C PHE A 461 -9.27 -5.56 11.32
N ARG A 462 -9.04 -6.40 12.32
CA ARG A 462 -9.88 -7.57 12.65
C ARG A 462 -10.49 -7.39 14.04
N TYR A 463 -11.33 -8.34 14.44
CA TYR A 463 -11.90 -8.38 15.79
C TYR A 463 -10.84 -8.22 16.90
N SER A 464 -9.70 -8.90 16.78
CA SER A 464 -8.60 -8.84 17.76
C SER A 464 -7.91 -7.46 17.86
N ASP A 465 -8.13 -6.57 16.90
CA ASP A 465 -7.54 -5.22 16.92
C ASP A 465 -8.50 -4.15 17.47
N ILE A 466 -9.77 -4.48 17.81
CA ILE A 466 -10.80 -3.51 18.24
C ILE A 466 -10.32 -2.63 19.41
N SER A 467 -9.63 -3.22 20.40
CA SER A 467 -9.13 -2.49 21.55
C SER A 467 -8.13 -1.38 21.19
N ARG A 468 -7.48 -1.46 20.02
CA ARG A 468 -6.52 -0.45 19.55
C ARG A 468 -7.19 0.82 19.04
N TYR A 469 -8.48 0.74 18.74
CA TYR A 469 -9.31 1.86 18.32
C TYR A 469 -10.60 1.96 19.14
N SER A 470 -10.53 1.65 20.45
CA SER A 470 -11.58 2.11 21.36
C SER A 470 -11.63 3.64 21.36
N VAL A 471 -12.81 4.21 21.63
CA VAL A 471 -13.02 5.67 21.70
C VAL A 471 -11.96 6.34 22.58
N GLU A 472 -11.67 5.76 23.74
CA GLU A 472 -10.63 6.26 24.66
C GLU A 472 -9.22 6.22 24.03
N ALA A 473 -8.85 5.09 23.41
CA ALA A 473 -7.53 4.92 22.80
C ALA A 473 -7.30 5.91 21.64
N VAL A 474 -8.35 6.19 20.85
CA VAL A 474 -8.25 7.13 19.72
C VAL A 474 -8.25 8.58 20.16
N LYS A 475 -9.03 8.95 21.19
CA LYS A 475 -8.98 10.28 21.80
C LYS A 475 -7.60 10.58 22.41
N ASN A 476 -7.04 9.63 23.16
CA ASN A 476 -5.70 9.76 23.74
C ASN A 476 -4.58 9.94 22.71
N ARG A 477 -4.78 9.44 21.48
CA ARG A 477 -3.84 9.57 20.36
C ARG A 477 -4.20 10.69 19.39
N VAL A 478 -5.34 11.35 19.59
CA VAL A 478 -5.89 12.38 18.70
C VAL A 478 -6.02 11.86 17.26
N VAL A 479 -6.73 10.73 17.09
CA VAL A 479 -6.99 10.11 15.78
C VAL A 479 -8.49 10.01 15.52
N PHE A 480 -8.89 10.29 14.28
CA PHE A 480 -10.28 10.37 13.86
C PHE A 480 -10.63 9.36 12.76
N PHE A 481 -9.61 8.89 12.01
CA PHE A 481 -9.77 7.87 10.98
C PHE A 481 -8.86 6.67 11.22
N GLY A 482 -9.31 5.48 10.80
CA GLY A 482 -8.55 4.24 10.85
C GLY A 482 -8.31 3.66 9.46
N ARG A 483 -7.19 2.95 9.29
CA ARG A 483 -6.92 2.13 8.11
C ARG A 483 -6.02 0.91 8.38
N LYS A 484 -6.15 -0.20 7.65
CA LYS A 484 -7.13 -0.44 6.57
C LYS A 484 -8.36 -1.19 7.08
N PHE A 485 -9.48 -0.97 6.41
CA PHE A 485 -10.70 -1.75 6.52
C PHE A 485 -10.99 -2.45 5.20
N ASP A 486 -11.44 -3.70 5.26
CA ASP A 486 -11.80 -4.50 4.09
C ASP A 486 -12.95 -5.44 4.48
N PRO A 487 -14.14 -5.30 3.88
CA PRO A 487 -15.33 -6.07 4.25
C PRO A 487 -15.25 -7.55 3.87
N MET A 488 -14.34 -7.97 2.97
CA MET A 488 -14.11 -9.40 2.72
C MET A 488 -13.25 -10.06 3.81
N ILE A 489 -12.59 -9.24 4.64
CA ILE A 489 -11.73 -9.69 5.73
C ILE A 489 -12.41 -9.53 7.09
N SER A 490 -12.97 -8.36 7.41
CA SER A 490 -13.74 -8.17 8.64
C SER A 490 -14.76 -7.03 8.53
N GLN A 491 -16.03 -7.39 8.33
CA GLN A 491 -17.17 -6.50 8.51
C GLN A 491 -17.36 -6.11 9.97
N ARG A 492 -17.05 -7.00 10.92
CA ARG A 492 -17.23 -6.70 12.34
C ARG A 492 -16.37 -5.51 12.78
N ALA A 493 -15.13 -5.41 12.30
CA ALA A 493 -14.27 -4.28 12.58
C ALA A 493 -14.86 -2.96 12.02
N ILE A 494 -15.43 -3.00 10.81
CA ILE A 494 -16.08 -1.84 10.19
C ILE A 494 -17.33 -1.43 10.97
N ALA A 495 -18.16 -2.40 11.36
CA ALA A 495 -19.37 -2.16 12.13
C ALA A 495 -19.09 -1.47 13.48
N VAL A 496 -18.01 -1.86 14.18
CA VAL A 496 -17.61 -1.22 15.43
C VAL A 496 -17.15 0.21 15.20
N ALA A 497 -16.34 0.46 14.16
CA ALA A 497 -15.92 1.81 13.80
C ALA A 497 -17.12 2.70 13.41
N GLU A 498 -18.07 2.15 12.65
CA GLU A 498 -19.32 2.83 12.27
C GLU A 498 -20.17 3.20 13.48
N ALA A 499 -20.36 2.28 14.42
CA ALA A 499 -21.11 2.55 15.65
C ALA A 499 -20.46 3.67 16.48
N GLN A 500 -19.12 3.71 16.56
CA GLN A 500 -18.40 4.78 17.25
C GLN A 500 -18.53 6.14 16.55
N ALA A 501 -18.46 6.14 15.22
CA ALA A 501 -18.60 7.35 14.41
C ALA A 501 -20.02 7.94 14.45
N LEU A 502 -21.05 7.09 14.57
CA LEU A 502 -22.47 7.48 14.60
C LEU A 502 -23.05 7.60 16.01
N ARG A 503 -22.24 7.55 17.07
CA ARG A 503 -22.74 7.48 18.46
C ARG A 503 -23.54 8.70 18.94
N PHE A 504 -23.46 9.83 18.24
CA PHE A 504 -24.24 11.04 18.53
C PHE A 504 -25.45 11.21 17.62
N THR A 505 -25.70 10.27 16.71
CA THR A 505 -26.85 10.30 15.80
C THR A 505 -27.84 9.20 16.17
N ASN A 506 -29.13 9.44 15.96
CA ASN A 506 -30.15 8.39 16.02
C ASN A 506 -30.09 7.45 14.78
N SER A 507 -29.05 7.57 13.95
CA SER A 507 -28.96 7.01 12.59
C SER A 507 -28.30 5.64 12.52
N PHE A 508 -28.14 4.92 13.64
CA PHE A 508 -27.74 3.50 13.61
C PHE A 508 -28.92 2.58 13.20
N ALA A 509 -29.82 3.10 12.37
CA ALA A 509 -30.91 2.37 11.74
C ALA A 509 -30.33 1.38 10.71
N GLY A 510 -30.70 0.11 10.83
CA GLY A 510 -30.30 -0.94 9.87
C GLY A 510 -29.24 -1.92 10.38
N SER A 511 -28.74 -1.80 11.62
CA SER A 511 -27.86 -2.82 12.22
C SER A 511 -28.55 -4.16 12.47
N SER A 512 -29.88 -4.15 12.64
CA SER A 512 -30.72 -5.34 12.68
C SER A 512 -31.07 -5.90 11.29
N HIS A 513 -30.77 -5.16 10.21
CA HIS A 513 -31.09 -5.61 8.87
C HIS A 513 -30.21 -6.80 8.47
N PRO A 514 -30.74 -7.84 7.81
CA PRO A 514 -29.96 -9.02 7.44
C PRO A 514 -28.72 -8.72 6.59
N SER A 515 -28.71 -7.62 5.85
CA SER A 515 -27.56 -7.21 5.03
C SER A 515 -26.38 -6.68 5.83
N PHE A 516 -26.53 -6.38 7.13
CA PHE A 516 -25.54 -5.59 7.87
C PHE A 516 -24.16 -6.26 7.95
N ASN A 517 -24.12 -7.57 8.19
CA ASN A 517 -22.88 -8.35 8.29
C ASN A 517 -22.38 -8.88 6.95
N LYS A 518 -23.12 -8.64 5.87
CA LYS A 518 -22.86 -9.22 4.55
C LYS A 518 -21.97 -8.32 3.70
N SER A 519 -21.19 -8.94 2.82
CA SER A 519 -20.26 -8.26 1.92
C SER A 519 -20.48 -8.66 0.47
N TRP A 520 -20.46 -7.68 -0.42
CA TRP A 520 -20.52 -7.89 -1.87
C TRP A 520 -19.43 -7.06 -2.55
N ILE A 521 -18.68 -7.67 -3.45
CA ILE A 521 -17.73 -6.99 -4.32
C ILE A 521 -17.93 -7.51 -5.74
N ASN A 522 -18.21 -6.61 -6.68
CA ASN A 522 -18.25 -6.95 -8.09
C ASN A 522 -16.83 -7.27 -8.57
N VAL A 523 -16.62 -8.49 -9.08
CA VAL A 523 -15.33 -8.96 -9.63
C VAL A 523 -15.34 -9.04 -11.16
N TYR A 524 -16.53 -8.96 -11.77
CA TYR A 524 -16.73 -8.93 -13.21
C TYR A 524 -18.03 -8.17 -13.53
N LEU A 525 -17.99 -7.26 -14.50
CA LEU A 525 -19.15 -6.55 -15.03
C LEU A 525 -19.03 -6.41 -16.56
N SER A 526 -19.98 -6.96 -17.29
CA SER A 526 -20.08 -6.74 -18.75
C SER A 526 -20.76 -5.39 -19.05
N PRO A 527 -20.33 -4.62 -20.08
CA PRO A 527 -19.24 -4.92 -21.02
C PRO A 527 -17.86 -4.37 -20.59
N VAL A 528 -17.73 -3.89 -19.34
CA VAL A 528 -16.48 -3.31 -18.82
C VAL A 528 -15.35 -4.35 -18.79
N ASP A 529 -15.69 -5.58 -18.41
CA ASP A 529 -14.82 -6.75 -18.41
C ASP A 529 -15.29 -7.76 -19.47
N GLN A 530 -14.35 -8.52 -20.04
CA GLN A 530 -14.63 -9.57 -21.03
C GLN A 530 -13.91 -10.85 -20.63
N SER A 531 -14.62 -11.97 -20.64
CA SER A 531 -14.04 -13.28 -20.32
C SER A 531 -14.89 -14.39 -20.91
N VAL A 532 -14.39 -15.02 -21.97
CA VAL A 532 -15.01 -16.20 -22.59
C VAL A 532 -15.16 -17.32 -21.55
N LEU A 533 -14.12 -17.55 -20.75
CA LEU A 533 -14.13 -18.52 -19.67
C LEU A 533 -15.26 -18.30 -18.66
N LEU A 534 -15.43 -17.07 -18.12
CA LEU A 534 -16.48 -16.82 -17.13
C LEU A 534 -17.88 -16.92 -17.74
N GLU A 535 -18.04 -16.51 -19.00
CA GLU A 535 -19.30 -16.62 -19.73
C GLU A 535 -19.69 -18.08 -19.98
N SER A 536 -18.75 -18.88 -20.48
CA SER A 536 -18.88 -20.33 -20.65
C SER A 536 -19.16 -21.03 -19.32
N PHE A 537 -18.45 -20.66 -18.25
CA PHE A 537 -18.73 -21.16 -16.90
C PHE A 537 -20.17 -20.84 -16.48
N ALA A 538 -20.61 -19.59 -16.64
CA ALA A 538 -21.95 -19.16 -16.26
C ALA A 538 -23.06 -19.88 -17.04
N HIS A 539 -22.81 -20.20 -18.32
CA HIS A 539 -23.73 -20.96 -19.17
C HIS A 539 -24.06 -22.33 -18.56
N THR A 540 -23.09 -23.00 -17.93
CA THR A 540 -23.27 -24.33 -17.34
C THR A 540 -23.98 -24.34 -15.98
N LEU A 541 -24.06 -23.20 -15.28
CA LEU A 541 -24.52 -23.13 -13.88
C LEU A 541 -26.03 -23.33 -13.69
N LEU A 542 -26.83 -23.10 -14.74
CA LEU A 542 -28.28 -23.18 -14.63
C LEU A 542 -28.74 -24.64 -14.78
N PRO A 543 -29.35 -25.26 -13.75
CA PRO A 543 -29.82 -26.63 -13.85
C PRO A 543 -31.01 -26.72 -14.81
N TYR A 544 -30.87 -27.59 -15.81
CA TYR A 544 -31.86 -27.84 -16.87
C TYR A 544 -33.28 -28.11 -16.32
N GLN A 545 -33.39 -28.75 -15.16
CA GLN A 545 -34.65 -29.23 -14.58
C GLN A 545 -35.55 -28.17 -13.92
N LYS A 546 -35.09 -26.93 -13.71
CA LYS A 546 -35.94 -25.81 -13.24
C LYS A 546 -36.23 -24.76 -14.32
N SER A 547 -35.74 -24.99 -15.53
CA SER A 547 -35.83 -24.03 -16.62
C SER A 547 -37.22 -24.08 -17.26
N ARG A 548 -37.95 -22.96 -17.23
CA ARG A 548 -39.14 -22.72 -18.05
C ARG A 548 -38.75 -22.58 -19.54
N ASN A 549 -38.08 -23.60 -20.08
CA ASN A 549 -37.41 -23.57 -21.38
C ASN A 549 -36.51 -22.35 -21.59
N CYS A 550 -35.76 -21.95 -20.56
CA CYS A 550 -34.85 -20.82 -20.62
C CYS A 550 -33.53 -21.19 -21.29
N LYS A 551 -33.14 -20.45 -22.32
CA LYS A 551 -31.81 -20.52 -22.94
C LYS A 551 -30.91 -19.43 -22.38
N PHE A 552 -29.65 -19.75 -22.11
CA PHE A 552 -28.67 -18.77 -21.67
C PHE A 552 -28.52 -17.66 -22.72
N GLY A 553 -28.51 -16.41 -22.25
CA GLY A 553 -28.20 -15.22 -23.03
C GLY A 553 -26.74 -14.85 -22.84
N ASN A 554 -26.48 -13.91 -21.93
CA ASN A 554 -25.12 -13.42 -21.64
C ASN A 554 -24.87 -13.35 -20.14
N LEU A 555 -23.61 -13.49 -19.75
CA LEU A 555 -23.16 -13.15 -18.39
C LEU A 555 -23.12 -11.62 -18.23
N LEU A 556 -23.72 -11.11 -17.16
CA LEU A 556 -23.79 -9.66 -16.90
C LEU A 556 -22.84 -9.25 -15.78
N SER A 557 -22.77 -10.03 -14.69
CA SER A 557 -21.83 -9.75 -13.61
C SER A 557 -21.52 -10.97 -12.76
N VAL A 558 -20.32 -10.97 -12.15
CA VAL A 558 -19.96 -11.89 -11.07
C VAL A 558 -19.65 -11.08 -9.82
N ILE A 559 -20.27 -11.43 -8.71
CA ILE A 559 -20.16 -10.71 -7.45
C ILE A 559 -19.69 -11.68 -6.37
N ALA A 560 -18.49 -11.42 -5.84
CA ALA A 560 -18.02 -12.10 -4.65
C ALA A 560 -18.91 -11.72 -3.47
N TYR A 561 -19.40 -12.73 -2.76
CA TYR A 561 -20.36 -12.63 -1.67
C TYR A 561 -19.80 -13.32 -0.42
N LYS A 562 -19.98 -12.68 0.73
CA LYS A 562 -19.63 -13.25 2.03
C LYS A 562 -20.75 -12.97 3.02
N GLU A 563 -21.29 -14.02 3.63
CA GLU A 563 -22.41 -13.92 4.59
C GLU A 563 -21.99 -13.16 5.86
N ASP A 564 -20.82 -13.49 6.39
CA ASP A 564 -20.22 -12.87 7.57
C ASP A 564 -18.67 -13.03 7.58
N ASP A 565 -18.02 -12.68 8.69
CA ASP A 565 -16.55 -12.71 8.80
C ASP A 565 -15.96 -14.14 8.73
N GLU A 566 -16.69 -15.16 9.16
CA GLU A 566 -16.24 -16.56 9.26
C GLU A 566 -16.66 -17.41 8.06
N ALA A 567 -17.67 -16.96 7.30
CA ALA A 567 -18.15 -17.65 6.12
C ALA A 567 -17.11 -17.71 4.98
N HIS A 568 -17.11 -18.81 4.23
CA HIS A 568 -16.38 -18.89 2.96
C HIS A 568 -16.97 -17.93 1.93
N ILE A 569 -16.13 -17.49 0.98
CA ILE A 569 -16.56 -16.62 -0.11
C ILE A 569 -17.34 -17.47 -1.12
N GLN A 570 -18.54 -17.01 -1.44
CA GLN A 570 -19.40 -17.53 -2.49
C GLN A 570 -19.50 -16.49 -3.61
N ASN A 571 -20.08 -16.86 -4.75
CA ASN A 571 -20.15 -15.98 -5.91
C ASN A 571 -21.54 -15.96 -6.50
N VAL A 572 -22.06 -14.76 -6.74
CA VAL A 572 -23.36 -14.54 -7.37
C VAL A 572 -23.12 -14.25 -8.86
N TYR A 573 -23.55 -15.18 -9.71
CA TYR A 573 -23.53 -15.04 -11.16
C TYR A 573 -24.87 -14.48 -11.62
N ARG A 574 -24.85 -13.30 -12.22
CA ARG A 574 -26.04 -12.66 -12.80
C ARG A 574 -25.98 -12.77 -14.30
N SER A 575 -26.97 -13.41 -14.90
CA SER A 575 -27.03 -13.63 -16.34
C SER A 575 -28.41 -13.34 -16.90
N SER A 576 -28.47 -13.01 -18.19
CA SER A 576 -29.72 -12.92 -18.94
C SER A 576 -30.07 -14.27 -19.56
N TYR A 577 -31.37 -14.55 -19.69
CA TYR A 577 -31.89 -15.78 -20.25
C TYR A 577 -33.09 -15.47 -21.15
N LEU A 578 -33.22 -16.21 -22.26
CA LEU A 578 -34.38 -16.18 -23.13
C LEU A 578 -35.32 -17.34 -22.77
N CYS A 579 -36.41 -17.03 -22.07
CA CYS A 579 -37.39 -18.01 -21.58
C CYS A 579 -38.64 -18.07 -22.48
N GLU A 580 -39.65 -18.85 -22.07
CA GLU A 580 -40.93 -19.01 -22.78
C GLU A 580 -41.48 -17.69 -23.36
N ASN A 581 -42.03 -17.78 -24.58
CA ASN A 581 -42.51 -16.65 -25.39
C ASN A 581 -41.43 -15.62 -25.80
N ASN A 582 -40.16 -16.04 -25.90
CA ASN A 582 -39.01 -15.17 -26.21
C ASN A 582 -38.87 -14.00 -25.23
N LYS A 583 -39.26 -14.20 -23.98
CA LYS A 583 -39.12 -13.18 -22.94
C LYS A 583 -37.73 -13.23 -22.34
N MET A 584 -37.06 -12.08 -22.31
CA MET A 584 -35.80 -11.93 -21.60
C MET A 584 -36.05 -11.86 -20.09
N GLU A 585 -35.39 -12.75 -19.35
CA GLU A 585 -35.40 -12.80 -17.89
C GLU A 585 -33.98 -12.65 -17.34
N PHE A 586 -33.85 -12.14 -16.12
CA PHE A 586 -32.58 -11.97 -15.42
C PHE A 586 -32.60 -12.83 -14.16
N ILE A 587 -31.61 -13.72 -14.06
CA ILE A 587 -31.51 -14.72 -12.99
C ILE A 587 -30.17 -14.56 -12.31
N GLN A 588 -30.16 -14.65 -10.99
CA GLN A 588 -28.94 -14.73 -10.20
C GLN A 588 -28.79 -16.13 -9.61
N VAL A 589 -27.58 -16.68 -9.73
CA VAL A 589 -27.20 -18.00 -9.22
C VAL A 589 -26.12 -17.83 -8.16
N LEU A 590 -26.36 -18.36 -6.97
CA LEU A 590 -25.36 -18.43 -5.91
C LEU A 590 -24.53 -19.70 -6.08
N VAL A 591 -23.23 -19.55 -6.22
CA VAL A 591 -22.26 -20.62 -6.45
C VAL A 591 -21.24 -20.64 -5.32
N GLU A 592 -20.92 -21.84 -4.85
CA GLU A 592 -19.81 -22.08 -3.93
C GLU A 592 -18.78 -23.02 -4.56
N SER A 593 -17.53 -22.90 -4.16
CA SER A 593 -16.45 -23.82 -4.52
C SER A 593 -16.46 -25.05 -3.61
N ILE A 594 -16.20 -26.22 -4.19
CA ILE A 594 -16.04 -27.50 -3.49
C ILE A 594 -14.55 -27.82 -3.42
N ASN A 595 -14.01 -27.88 -2.21
CA ASN A 595 -12.63 -28.25 -1.96
C ASN A 595 -12.53 -29.77 -1.74
N GLN A 596 -11.89 -30.48 -2.66
CA GLN A 596 -11.60 -31.91 -2.51
C GLN A 596 -10.28 -32.11 -1.77
N VAL A 597 -10.29 -31.81 -0.47
CA VAL A 597 -9.11 -31.85 0.40
C VAL A 597 -9.11 -33.11 1.25
N GLU A 598 -7.98 -33.78 1.29
CA GLU A 598 -7.72 -34.90 2.19
C GLU A 598 -6.59 -34.53 3.15
N LEU A 599 -6.85 -34.51 4.46
CA LEU A 599 -5.86 -34.26 5.50
C LEU A 599 -5.63 -35.54 6.30
N MET A 600 -4.37 -35.94 6.47
CA MET A 600 -4.02 -37.21 7.11
C MET A 600 -3.79 -37.11 8.63
N GLY A 601 -3.83 -35.90 9.21
CA GLY A 601 -3.57 -35.68 10.63
C GLY A 601 -2.15 -36.05 11.08
N ILE A 602 -1.20 -36.06 10.14
CA ILE A 602 0.19 -36.44 10.41
C ILE A 602 0.94 -35.27 11.04
N ASN A 603 1.65 -35.57 12.13
CA ASN A 603 2.57 -34.63 12.78
C ASN A 603 3.85 -34.46 11.93
N VAL A 604 4.18 -33.21 11.64
CA VAL A 604 5.38 -32.80 10.92
C VAL A 604 6.18 -31.85 11.81
N ASP A 605 7.23 -32.37 12.46
CA ASP A 605 8.13 -31.60 13.35
C ASP A 605 7.39 -30.79 14.45
N GLY A 606 6.35 -31.37 15.03
CA GLY A 606 5.49 -30.77 16.06
C GLY A 606 4.40 -29.84 15.51
N TYR A 607 4.12 -29.89 14.21
CA TYR A 607 3.04 -29.14 13.56
C TYR A 607 2.06 -30.08 12.87
N GLU A 608 0.81 -29.64 12.78
CA GLU A 608 -0.26 -30.36 12.08
C GLU A 608 -0.83 -29.48 10.96
N LEU A 609 -1.02 -30.06 9.78
CA LEU A 609 -1.68 -29.39 8.65
C LEU A 609 -3.19 -29.36 8.91
N GLN A 610 -3.75 -28.17 9.10
CA GLN A 610 -5.16 -27.95 9.41
C GLN A 610 -6.02 -27.70 8.17
N ASP A 611 -5.43 -27.12 7.13
CA ASP A 611 -6.15 -26.75 5.92
C ASP A 611 -5.19 -26.65 4.73
N LEU A 612 -5.72 -26.89 3.55
CA LEU A 612 -5.03 -26.81 2.27
C LEU A 612 -5.98 -26.16 1.26
N GLN A 613 -5.53 -25.08 0.64
CA GLN A 613 -6.33 -24.33 -0.34
C GLN A 613 -5.53 -24.09 -1.61
N ILE A 614 -6.23 -24.07 -2.75
CA ILE A 614 -5.68 -23.64 -4.04
C ILE A 614 -6.37 -22.35 -4.48
N GLY A 615 -5.61 -21.44 -5.07
CA GLY A 615 -6.17 -20.22 -5.67
C GLY A 615 -5.15 -19.42 -6.46
N ALA A 616 -5.58 -18.25 -6.93
CA ALA A 616 -4.75 -17.29 -7.64
C ALA A 616 -4.79 -15.91 -6.96
N GLU A 617 -3.90 -15.00 -7.38
CA GLU A 617 -3.79 -13.65 -6.83
C GLU A 617 -3.62 -13.63 -5.30
N LEU A 618 -2.65 -14.40 -4.80
CA LEU A 618 -2.36 -14.48 -3.37
C LEU A 618 -1.88 -13.13 -2.81
N ASP A 619 -2.67 -12.55 -1.90
CA ASP A 619 -2.26 -11.45 -1.05
C ASP A 619 -1.43 -12.00 0.12
N LEU A 620 -0.09 -11.95 0.01
CA LEU A 620 0.82 -12.44 1.05
C LEU A 620 0.70 -11.71 2.40
N LYS A 621 0.13 -10.51 2.43
CA LYS A 621 -0.02 -9.74 3.67
C LYS A 621 -1.23 -10.23 4.46
N GLU A 622 -2.34 -10.49 3.79
CA GLU A 622 -3.57 -10.97 4.42
C GLU A 622 -3.72 -12.50 4.36
N GLU A 623 -2.87 -13.16 3.58
CA GLU A 623 -2.85 -14.60 3.30
C GLU A 623 -4.19 -15.12 2.77
N ILE A 624 -4.76 -14.37 1.81
CA ILE A 624 -6.00 -14.74 1.11
C ILE A 624 -5.83 -14.66 -0.40
N PHE A 625 -6.62 -15.43 -1.14
CA PHE A 625 -6.73 -15.32 -2.59
C PHE A 625 -7.67 -14.17 -2.96
N ARG A 626 -7.23 -13.28 -3.85
CA ARG A 626 -8.04 -12.15 -4.32
C ARG A 626 -8.87 -12.46 -5.58
N LYS A 627 -8.56 -13.57 -6.27
CA LYS A 627 -9.41 -14.15 -7.31
C LYS A 627 -10.61 -14.88 -6.70
N TYR A 628 -11.54 -14.10 -6.14
CA TYR A 628 -12.64 -14.59 -5.28
C TYR A 628 -13.59 -15.60 -5.95
N HIS A 629 -13.71 -15.57 -7.27
CA HIS A 629 -14.58 -16.52 -7.99
C HIS A 629 -13.97 -17.93 -8.12
N GLY A 630 -12.67 -18.09 -7.86
CA GLY A 630 -12.01 -19.40 -7.80
C GLY A 630 -11.95 -20.18 -9.13
N VAL A 631 -12.41 -19.62 -10.25
CA VAL A 631 -12.27 -20.23 -11.58
C VAL A 631 -10.86 -19.96 -12.09
N LEU A 632 -10.01 -20.98 -12.09
CA LEU A 632 -8.58 -20.90 -12.40
C LEU A 632 -8.35 -21.16 -13.89
N SER A 633 -7.42 -20.43 -14.51
CA SER A 633 -7.03 -20.61 -15.90
C SER A 633 -5.55 -20.92 -16.08
N GLU A 634 -5.18 -21.35 -17.27
CA GLU A 634 -3.79 -21.61 -17.67
C GLU A 634 -2.90 -20.35 -17.72
N GLU A 635 -3.52 -19.17 -17.68
CA GLU A 635 -2.81 -17.89 -17.61
C GLU A 635 -2.49 -17.47 -16.16
N ASP A 636 -3.12 -18.11 -15.16
CA ASP A 636 -2.93 -17.76 -13.77
C ASP A 636 -1.60 -18.28 -13.21
N MET A 637 -1.04 -17.53 -12.26
CA MET A 637 -0.10 -18.10 -11.29
C MET A 637 -0.90 -18.75 -10.16
N ILE A 638 -0.85 -20.08 -10.09
CA ILE A 638 -1.59 -20.87 -9.11
C ILE A 638 -0.76 -21.03 -7.83
N TYR A 639 -1.42 -20.92 -6.68
CA TYR A 639 -0.80 -21.02 -5.37
C TYR A 639 -1.48 -22.13 -4.56
N ALA A 640 -0.67 -22.91 -3.86
CA ALA A 640 -1.13 -23.74 -2.75
C ALA A 640 -0.82 -23.04 -1.44
N LYS A 641 -1.86 -22.83 -0.62
CA LYS A 641 -1.75 -22.29 0.74
C LYS A 641 -1.97 -23.44 1.72
N LEU A 642 -0.96 -23.68 2.56
CA LEU A 642 -0.96 -24.65 3.63
C LEU A 642 -1.16 -23.92 4.95
N GLN A 643 -2.09 -24.37 5.77
CA GLN A 643 -2.36 -23.80 7.08
C GLN A 643 -1.87 -24.72 8.18
N TRP A 644 -0.89 -24.28 8.95
CA TRP A 644 -0.28 -25.08 10.01
C TRP A 644 -0.74 -24.63 11.39
N ARG A 645 -0.81 -25.59 12.32
CA ARG A 645 -1.00 -25.36 13.74
C ARG A 645 0.15 -25.98 14.53
N ARG A 646 0.71 -25.24 15.49
CA ARG A 646 1.71 -25.74 16.42
C ARG A 646 1.06 -26.66 17.46
N ILE A 647 1.66 -27.81 17.72
CA ILE A 647 1.29 -28.69 18.84
C ILE A 647 2.25 -28.41 19.99
N ASP A 648 1.81 -27.63 20.98
CA ASP A 648 2.67 -27.11 22.05
C ASP A 648 3.31 -28.20 22.92
N SER A 649 2.67 -29.37 23.03
CA SER A 649 3.17 -30.51 23.82
C SER A 649 4.32 -31.27 23.16
N LEU A 650 4.62 -31.01 21.89
CA LEU A 650 5.65 -31.72 21.14
C LEU A 650 6.91 -30.86 20.97
N PRO A 651 8.11 -31.46 20.89
CA PRO A 651 9.34 -30.73 20.54
C PRO A 651 9.33 -30.29 19.07
N THR A 652 10.26 -29.42 18.69
CA THR A 652 10.46 -29.05 17.28
C THR A 652 11.86 -28.56 16.98
N SER A 653 12.31 -28.82 15.76
CA SER A 653 13.52 -28.24 15.20
C SER A 653 13.27 -26.91 14.48
N VAL A 654 12.01 -26.54 14.21
CA VAL A 654 11.65 -25.28 13.55
C VAL A 654 12.07 -24.10 14.42
N HIS A 655 12.87 -23.20 13.85
CA HIS A 655 13.31 -21.99 14.52
C HIS A 655 12.11 -21.13 14.98
N ARG A 656 12.20 -20.55 16.19
CA ARG A 656 11.13 -19.78 16.86
C ARG A 656 10.48 -18.63 16.05
N ASN A 657 11.15 -18.17 15.01
CA ASN A 657 10.63 -17.11 14.12
C ASN A 657 9.68 -17.64 13.05
N TYR A 658 9.64 -18.96 12.80
CA TYR A 658 8.80 -19.58 11.80
C TYR A 658 7.60 -20.27 12.44
N THR A 659 6.53 -20.41 11.67
CA THR A 659 5.24 -20.95 12.11
C THR A 659 4.78 -22.14 11.29
N SER A 660 5.66 -22.66 10.43
CA SER A 660 5.43 -23.84 9.63
C SER A 660 6.69 -24.71 9.55
N PRO A 661 6.53 -26.04 9.43
CA PRO A 661 7.66 -26.94 9.19
C PRO A 661 8.10 -26.86 7.73
N GLN A 662 9.24 -27.50 7.45
CA GLN A 662 9.68 -27.74 6.08
C GLN A 662 8.94 -28.94 5.49
N VAL A 663 8.45 -28.82 4.26
CA VAL A 663 7.75 -29.89 3.52
C VAL A 663 8.19 -29.94 2.07
N VAL A 664 7.83 -31.01 1.36
CA VAL A 664 7.92 -31.12 -0.09
C VAL A 664 6.52 -31.04 -0.67
N VAL A 665 6.34 -30.29 -1.75
CA VAL A 665 5.06 -30.20 -2.45
C VAL A 665 5.22 -30.70 -3.88
N GLU A 666 4.33 -31.61 -4.26
CA GLU A 666 4.28 -32.19 -5.60
C GLU A 666 3.01 -31.76 -6.33
N TRP A 667 3.19 -31.33 -7.58
CA TRP A 667 2.13 -30.95 -8.49
C TRP A 667 2.02 -32.00 -9.60
N LYS A 668 0.87 -32.66 -9.69
CA LYS A 668 0.56 -33.65 -10.73
C LYS A 668 -0.43 -33.05 -11.72
N GLY A 669 -0.09 -33.13 -13.00
CA GLY A 669 -0.91 -32.58 -14.08
C GLY A 669 -2.12 -33.47 -14.44
N PRO A 670 -2.87 -33.11 -15.50
CA PRO A 670 -4.08 -33.82 -15.91
C PRO A 670 -3.91 -35.30 -16.26
N SER A 671 -2.72 -35.69 -16.70
CA SER A 671 -2.35 -37.08 -16.98
C SER A 671 -1.92 -37.87 -15.73
N GLY A 672 -1.89 -37.23 -14.56
CA GLY A 672 -1.39 -37.80 -13.30
C GLY A 672 0.13 -37.79 -13.14
N PHE A 673 0.88 -37.34 -14.16
CA PHE A 673 2.34 -37.23 -14.08
C PHE A 673 2.79 -36.04 -13.22
N LEU A 674 3.91 -36.23 -12.52
CA LEU A 674 4.58 -35.19 -11.75
C LEU A 674 5.11 -34.10 -12.69
N ILE A 675 4.65 -32.86 -12.50
CA ILE A 675 5.10 -31.69 -13.26
C ILE A 675 6.15 -30.91 -12.47
N LYS A 676 5.94 -30.76 -11.16
CA LYS A 676 6.81 -29.95 -10.32
C LYS A 676 6.91 -30.52 -8.91
N ARG A 677 8.14 -30.64 -8.41
CA ARG A 677 8.44 -30.95 -7.01
C ARG A 677 9.18 -29.77 -6.39
N THR A 678 8.64 -29.20 -5.33
CA THR A 678 9.20 -28.03 -4.66
C THR A 678 9.48 -28.33 -3.19
N LYS A 679 10.71 -28.08 -2.74
CA LYS A 679 11.03 -28.04 -1.30
C LYS A 679 10.56 -26.70 -0.74
N VAL A 680 9.60 -26.72 0.17
CA VAL A 680 9.04 -25.53 0.81
C VAL A 680 9.65 -25.40 2.19
N ASN A 681 10.42 -24.34 2.38
CA ASN A 681 11.09 -24.05 3.65
C ASN A 681 10.08 -23.56 4.70
N SER A 682 10.46 -23.68 5.98
CA SER A 682 9.75 -23.05 7.09
C SER A 682 9.51 -21.56 6.81
N TYR A 683 8.31 -21.10 7.14
CA TYR A 683 7.85 -19.75 6.79
C TYR A 683 7.43 -18.97 8.03
N ASP A 684 7.72 -17.67 8.04
CA ASP A 684 7.34 -16.75 9.11
C ASP A 684 5.99 -16.11 8.77
N SER A 685 4.90 -16.61 9.35
CA SER A 685 3.54 -16.08 9.21
C SER A 685 2.92 -15.83 10.58
N ILE A 686 2.24 -14.69 10.77
CA ILE A 686 1.46 -14.49 12.00
C ILE A 686 0.14 -15.28 12.02
N TYR A 687 -0.22 -15.86 10.87
CA TYR A 687 -1.44 -16.66 10.69
C TYR A 687 -1.15 -18.15 10.60
N GLY A 688 0.11 -18.59 10.55
CA GLY A 688 0.47 -20.00 10.38
C GLY A 688 0.43 -20.49 8.93
N GLY A 689 0.30 -19.59 7.96
CA GLY A 689 0.30 -19.92 6.55
C GLY A 689 1.70 -20.22 5.99
N GLN A 690 1.74 -21.10 5.00
CA GLN A 690 2.89 -21.42 4.16
C GLN A 690 2.42 -21.60 2.73
N TYR A 691 3.25 -21.29 1.74
CA TYR A 691 2.82 -21.31 0.34
C TYR A 691 3.88 -21.78 -0.63
N THR A 692 3.39 -22.32 -1.73
CA THR A 692 4.15 -22.63 -2.93
C THR A 692 3.33 -22.26 -4.17
N GLN A 693 3.96 -22.23 -5.33
CA GLN A 693 3.34 -21.73 -6.55
C GLN A 693 3.69 -22.58 -7.79
N LEU A 694 2.74 -22.60 -8.71
CA LEU A 694 2.86 -23.10 -10.07
C LEU A 694 2.75 -21.90 -11.01
N PHE A 695 3.78 -21.67 -11.82
CA PHE A 695 3.83 -20.58 -12.79
C PHE A 695 2.91 -20.88 -13.97
N SER A 696 2.37 -19.85 -14.63
CA SER A 696 1.44 -20.04 -15.76
C SER A 696 2.02 -20.91 -16.88
N ASN A 697 3.32 -20.79 -17.16
CA ASN A 697 4.03 -21.63 -18.14
C ASN A 697 4.23 -23.10 -17.71
N GLU A 698 3.86 -23.45 -16.47
CA GLU A 698 3.87 -24.82 -15.94
C GLU A 698 2.44 -25.42 -15.87
N THR A 699 1.41 -24.64 -16.21
CA THR A 699 0.01 -25.05 -16.12
C THR A 699 -0.53 -25.55 -17.46
N ALA A 700 -1.62 -26.33 -17.40
CA ALA A 700 -2.37 -26.77 -18.56
C ALA A 700 -3.83 -27.04 -18.14
N PRO A 701 -4.81 -26.85 -19.05
CA PRO A 701 -6.21 -27.16 -18.74
C PRO A 701 -6.41 -28.64 -18.35
N GLY A 702 -7.26 -28.89 -17.36
CA GLY A 702 -7.61 -30.22 -16.84
C GLY A 702 -7.64 -30.32 -15.32
N GLU A 703 -7.80 -31.53 -14.79
CA GLU A 703 -7.83 -31.80 -13.35
C GLU A 703 -6.41 -32.02 -12.81
N TRP A 704 -6.02 -31.25 -11.80
CA TRP A 704 -4.72 -31.30 -11.16
C TRP A 704 -4.81 -31.88 -9.75
N THR A 705 -3.70 -32.42 -9.26
CA THR A 705 -3.55 -32.83 -7.86
C THR A 705 -2.31 -32.20 -7.26
N VAL A 706 -2.44 -31.65 -6.06
CA VAL A 706 -1.31 -31.22 -5.24
C VAL A 706 -1.18 -32.15 -4.04
N GLU A 707 0.03 -32.61 -3.74
CA GLU A 707 0.34 -33.47 -2.59
C GLU A 707 1.40 -32.83 -1.71
N ILE A 708 1.15 -32.82 -0.39
CA ILE A 708 2.08 -32.32 0.61
C ILE A 708 2.77 -33.52 1.25
N ILE A 709 4.10 -33.57 1.13
CA ILE A 709 4.91 -34.71 1.51
C ILE A 709 5.85 -34.32 2.65
N HIS A 710 5.82 -35.10 3.72
CA HIS A 710 6.85 -35.08 4.76
C HIS A 710 7.91 -36.13 4.45
N MET A 711 9.17 -35.70 4.44
CA MET A 711 10.34 -36.58 4.36
C MET A 711 10.91 -36.73 5.76
N ASP A 712 10.91 -37.96 6.29
CA ASP A 712 11.51 -38.25 7.59
C ASP A 712 13.04 -38.33 7.53
N SER A 713 13.69 -38.50 8.69
CA SER A 713 15.15 -38.63 8.78
C SER A 713 15.72 -39.89 8.11
N ALA A 714 14.87 -40.86 7.77
CA ALA A 714 15.21 -42.08 7.05
C ALA A 714 14.91 -41.98 5.53
N ASN A 715 14.56 -40.78 5.03
CA ASN A 715 14.11 -40.52 3.66
C ASN A 715 12.83 -41.27 3.24
N SER A 716 12.00 -41.69 4.20
CA SER A 716 10.65 -42.18 3.92
C SER A 716 9.74 -40.99 3.59
N SER A 717 8.98 -41.11 2.50
CA SER A 717 8.00 -40.11 2.07
C SER A 717 6.61 -40.46 2.58
N THR A 718 5.97 -39.55 3.30
CA THR A 718 4.58 -39.69 3.76
C THR A 718 3.73 -38.53 3.23
N VAL A 719 2.57 -38.85 2.66
CA VAL A 719 1.60 -37.81 2.23
C VAL A 719 0.87 -37.30 3.47
N VAL A 720 1.01 -36.02 3.75
CA VAL A 720 0.41 -35.31 4.89
C VAL A 720 -0.97 -34.78 4.53
N GLY A 721 -1.15 -34.39 3.27
CA GLY A 721 -2.45 -34.01 2.71
C GLY A 721 -2.40 -33.90 1.19
N SER A 722 -3.56 -33.94 0.57
CA SER A 722 -3.74 -33.81 -0.87
C SER A 722 -4.94 -32.92 -1.20
N LEU A 723 -4.93 -32.29 -2.38
CA LEU A 723 -6.06 -31.51 -2.88
C LEU A 723 -6.15 -31.66 -4.40
N LYS A 724 -7.37 -31.90 -4.90
CA LYS A 724 -7.69 -31.88 -6.35
C LYS A 724 -8.39 -30.59 -6.76
N PHE A 725 -8.04 -30.07 -7.93
CA PHE A 725 -8.59 -28.82 -8.47
C PHE A 725 -8.62 -28.85 -10.00
N ALA A 726 -9.38 -27.94 -10.63
CA ALA A 726 -9.43 -27.81 -12.08
C ALA A 726 -8.77 -26.50 -12.56
N ILE A 727 -8.05 -26.58 -13.67
CA ILE A 727 -7.62 -25.44 -14.47
C ILE A 727 -8.41 -25.48 -15.77
N PHE A 728 -9.05 -24.37 -16.14
CA PHE A 728 -9.84 -24.23 -17.36
C PHE A 728 -9.04 -23.51 -18.44
N SER A 729 -9.43 -23.67 -19.71
CA SER A 729 -8.84 -22.87 -20.79
C SER A 729 -9.54 -21.51 -20.91
N THR A 730 -8.79 -20.43 -21.13
CA THR A 730 -9.36 -19.10 -21.37
C THR A 730 -10.17 -19.00 -22.65
N ALA A 731 -9.96 -19.93 -23.60
CA ALA A 731 -10.66 -20.01 -24.89
C ALA A 731 -11.81 -21.03 -24.92
N ASP A 732 -12.12 -21.70 -23.80
CA ASP A 732 -13.16 -22.75 -23.78
C ASP A 732 -14.58 -22.15 -23.75
N GLU A 733 -15.27 -22.25 -24.88
CA GLU A 733 -16.67 -21.82 -25.03
C GLU A 733 -17.70 -22.86 -24.55
N ASN A 734 -17.26 -24.08 -24.21
CA ASN A 734 -18.16 -25.17 -23.85
C ASN A 734 -17.57 -26.09 -22.78
N ILE A 735 -17.45 -25.56 -21.57
CA ILE A 735 -16.90 -26.30 -20.43
C ILE A 735 -17.79 -27.49 -20.09
N ASP A 736 -17.18 -28.66 -19.89
CA ASP A 736 -17.90 -29.85 -19.45
C ASP A 736 -18.54 -29.64 -18.06
N SER A 737 -19.86 -29.68 -18.04
CA SER A 737 -20.68 -29.64 -16.81
C SER A 737 -20.25 -30.65 -15.75
N SER A 738 -19.68 -31.80 -16.15
CA SER A 738 -19.21 -32.83 -15.23
C SER A 738 -18.05 -32.32 -14.37
N ILE A 739 -17.11 -31.56 -14.96
CA ILE A 739 -15.97 -30.97 -14.26
C ILE A 739 -16.46 -29.88 -13.31
N ILE A 740 -17.35 -29.00 -13.77
CA ILE A 740 -17.90 -27.92 -12.93
C ILE A 740 -18.60 -28.51 -11.72
N SER A 741 -19.44 -29.54 -11.89
CA SER A 741 -20.16 -30.18 -10.79
C SER A 741 -19.25 -30.85 -9.73
N LYS A 742 -18.00 -31.20 -10.07
CA LYS A 742 -17.02 -31.76 -9.12
C LYS A 742 -16.41 -30.70 -8.20
N TYR A 743 -16.26 -29.47 -8.68
CA TYR A 743 -15.50 -28.40 -8.02
C TYR A 743 -16.34 -27.17 -7.66
N PHE A 744 -17.58 -27.10 -8.13
CA PHE A 744 -18.49 -25.98 -7.89
C PHE A 744 -19.93 -26.49 -7.72
N ARG A 745 -20.69 -25.82 -6.86
CA ARG A 745 -22.08 -26.15 -6.59
C ARG A 745 -22.97 -24.92 -6.66
N SER A 746 -24.01 -24.99 -7.49
CA SER A 746 -25.11 -24.01 -7.46
C SER A 746 -26.01 -24.30 -6.26
N ILE A 747 -26.06 -23.38 -5.31
CA ILE A 747 -26.76 -23.55 -4.02
C ILE A 747 -27.98 -22.64 -3.84
N GLY A 748 -28.18 -21.67 -4.74
CA GLY A 748 -29.30 -20.76 -4.68
C GLY A 748 -29.63 -20.14 -6.03
N PHE A 749 -30.90 -19.80 -6.22
CA PHE A 749 -31.41 -19.13 -7.42
C PHE A 749 -32.44 -18.08 -7.04
N CYS A 750 -32.44 -16.94 -7.73
CA CYS A 750 -33.51 -15.96 -7.66
C CYS A 750 -33.73 -15.29 -9.02
N TRP A 751 -34.95 -14.81 -9.25
CA TRP A 751 -35.35 -14.05 -10.42
C TRP A 751 -35.51 -12.58 -10.06
N GLU A 752 -35.06 -11.68 -10.94
CA GLU A 752 -35.29 -10.24 -10.75
C GLU A 752 -36.74 -9.86 -11.04
N ALA A 753 -37.41 -10.61 -11.92
CA ALA A 753 -38.85 -10.51 -12.13
C ALA A 753 -39.62 -11.24 -11.03
N LYS A 754 -40.79 -10.69 -10.64
CA LYS A 754 -41.66 -11.29 -9.64
C LYS A 754 -42.53 -12.40 -10.24
N PHE A 755 -42.42 -13.59 -9.69
CA PHE A 755 -43.26 -14.75 -9.98
C PHE A 755 -43.78 -15.35 -8.67
N ASN A 756 -44.96 -15.96 -8.70
CA ASN A 756 -45.57 -16.50 -7.47
C ASN A 756 -44.82 -17.74 -6.92
N ASP A 757 -44.19 -18.53 -7.80
CA ASP A 757 -43.60 -19.83 -7.43
C ASP A 757 -42.06 -19.84 -7.44
N LEU A 758 -41.42 -18.68 -7.66
CA LEU A 758 -39.96 -18.58 -7.76
C LEU A 758 -39.41 -17.51 -6.79
N PRO A 759 -38.22 -17.71 -6.20
CA PRO A 759 -37.62 -16.74 -5.30
C PRO A 759 -37.33 -15.41 -6.01
N ASN A 760 -37.71 -14.29 -5.39
CA ASN A 760 -37.43 -12.96 -5.91
C ASN A 760 -36.08 -12.44 -5.39
N CYS A 761 -35.24 -11.90 -6.28
CA CYS A 761 -33.91 -11.39 -5.91
C CYS A 761 -33.94 -10.22 -4.91
N LEU A 762 -34.98 -9.38 -4.91
CA LEU A 762 -35.13 -8.29 -3.93
C LEU A 762 -35.40 -8.81 -2.51
N GLU A 763 -35.95 -10.01 -2.38
CA GLU A 763 -36.28 -10.66 -1.10
C GLU A 763 -35.23 -11.71 -0.68
N THR A 764 -34.21 -11.94 -1.53
CA THR A 764 -33.21 -13.00 -1.32
C THR A 764 -31.93 -12.44 -0.69
N PRO A 765 -31.58 -12.77 0.56
CA PRO A 765 -30.55 -12.06 1.32
C PRO A 765 -29.11 -12.09 0.78
N TRP A 766 -28.76 -13.06 -0.07
CA TRP A 766 -27.45 -13.15 -0.71
C TRP A 766 -27.40 -12.44 -2.07
N SER A 767 -28.56 -12.11 -2.65
CA SER A 767 -28.64 -11.49 -3.97
C SER A 767 -27.94 -10.12 -3.98
N ALA A 768 -27.34 -9.79 -5.12
CA ALA A 768 -26.81 -8.46 -5.35
C ALA A 768 -27.89 -7.37 -5.34
N SER A 769 -29.14 -7.74 -5.67
CA SER A 769 -30.29 -6.84 -5.69
C SER A 769 -30.96 -6.69 -4.32
N PHE A 770 -30.53 -7.48 -3.33
CA PHE A 770 -31.03 -7.37 -1.97
C PHE A 770 -30.69 -6.00 -1.39
N LEU A 771 -31.62 -5.44 -0.63
CA LEU A 771 -31.49 -4.12 -0.04
C LEU A 771 -30.26 -4.07 0.88
N ASP A 772 -29.32 -3.17 0.61
CA ASP A 772 -28.12 -2.99 1.43
C ASP A 772 -28.05 -1.61 2.07
N LEU A 773 -28.91 -1.41 3.09
CA LEU A 773 -29.10 -0.14 3.80
C LEU A 773 -27.79 0.52 4.23
N LYS A 774 -26.77 -0.27 4.61
CA LYS A 774 -25.48 0.26 5.08
C LYS A 774 -24.66 0.98 4.01
N SER A 775 -24.95 0.70 2.74
CA SER A 775 -24.26 1.26 1.57
C SER A 775 -25.13 2.22 0.74
N GLN A 776 -26.35 2.51 1.20
CA GLN A 776 -27.24 3.49 0.56
C GLN A 776 -26.90 4.91 1.04
N LEU A 777 -26.62 5.80 0.09
CA LEU A 777 -26.21 7.19 0.36
C LEU A 777 -27.39 8.10 0.70
N PHE A 778 -28.53 7.90 0.05
CA PHE A 778 -29.76 8.65 0.26
C PHE A 778 -30.81 7.68 0.82
N LEU A 779 -31.19 7.86 2.08
CA LEU A 779 -32.34 7.21 2.71
C LEU A 779 -33.51 8.19 2.78
#